data_AF-A0AAU8Z225-F1
#
_entry.id   AF-A0AAU8Z225-F1
#
_cell.length_a   1.000
_cell.length_b   1.000
_cell.length_c   1.000
_cell.angle_alpha   90.00
_cell.angle_beta   90.00
_cell.angle_gamma   90.00
#
_symmetry.space_group_name_H-M   'P 1'
#
loop_
_entity.id
_entity.type
_entity.pdbx_description
1 polymer ?
#
loop_
_entity_poly.entity_id
_entity_poly.type
_entity_poly.pdbx_seq_one_letter_code
_entity_poly.pdbx_strand_id
1 'polypeptide(L)'
;MFIFKCLMFISVLLIFPSTSILGLFTFALNLYSASVSSCFFSISAAFSLNNPSFALLLSWSCSSIFLIPAIIPLLCISSPLNGNKVVNNQLQLGQTYKIKAYGNSSNGILYEYWIKDLSKNVWTKIRDYSTSSEISWTSNKSGKYLIGVHVKDRYSKERLDNHKYEEYNVASPKKATIDTLEVSLNGNKVVNNQLQLGQTYKIKAYGNSSNGILYEYWIKDLSKNVWTKIRDYSTSSEISWTSNKSGKYLIGVHVKDRYSKERLDNHKYEEYSVVAPKKATIDTLEVSLNGNKIVNHDLQSGEVYKIKAYGNSSNGVLYEYWIKDLSKNLWTKIRDYSTSSEISWTPNKSGKYLIGVHVKDKYSNERLDNHKYEEYNVRLSKKAVISNLEVSLNGNKVANNELQVGKSYNIKAYAESLNSVLYEYWIKDLSKNVWTKIRDYSSSNTATWTPNKSGKYLIGVHVKDKYSNERLDNHKYVEYVVKGGLMKTIVLDAGHGGRDSGAVSSQATGKLYEANIVQKITIKLGNLLKAQGYNVIYTREHIDLYNYPSVTQNLEDRINVANSRKADLFMSIHADSFDVSSANGYSAHYSSYRPKLDNSGIYEEDDITYDRTPCDAALKSKVLSQLIVNEMSSLGGSNRGISDHNLYVTKNALMPSVLVETGFVSNDTEVRKLNSDSYQNQIAQKLYNAVTKLFSI
;
A
#
# COMPACT_ATOMS: atom_id res chain seq x y z
N MET A 1 29.98 3.98 38.92
CA MET A 1 30.69 4.61 40.06
C MET A 1 29.90 4.24 41.31
N PHE A 2 30.20 3.13 42.00
CA PHE A 2 31.18 3.02 43.11
C PHE A 2 31.12 4.21 44.07
N ILE A 3 31.11 4.11 45.41
CA ILE A 3 30.94 3.06 46.42
C ILE A 3 31.16 3.83 47.75
N PHE A 4 30.47 3.45 48.83
CA PHE A 4 30.87 3.64 50.25
C PHE A 4 30.89 5.11 50.78
N LYS A 5 30.86 5.43 52.09
CA LYS A 5 31.03 4.76 53.40
C LYS A 5 30.40 5.75 54.42
N CYS A 6 29.55 5.33 55.36
CA CYS A 6 29.90 4.88 56.72
C CYS A 6 30.80 5.85 57.52
N LEU A 7 30.29 6.39 58.64
CA LEU A 7 30.83 6.32 60.03
C LEU A 7 30.15 7.38 60.92
N MET A 8 29.50 6.96 62.02
CA MET A 8 29.95 7.03 63.44
C MET A 8 29.81 8.42 64.08
N PHE A 9 28.87 8.57 65.03
CA PHE A 9 29.06 8.59 66.49
C PHE A 9 29.57 9.95 67.03
N ILE A 10 28.76 10.63 67.84
CA ILE A 10 29.02 10.88 69.28
C ILE A 10 27.94 11.82 69.87
N SER A 11 27.51 11.39 71.05
CA SER A 11 26.63 11.96 72.06
C SER A 11 27.11 13.26 72.70
N VAL A 12 26.18 13.99 73.34
CA VAL A 12 26.22 14.67 74.67
C VAL A 12 25.19 15.82 74.60
N LEU A 13 24.00 15.67 75.19
CA LEU A 13 23.60 15.91 76.60
C LEU A 13 23.31 17.40 76.89
N LEU A 14 22.29 17.61 77.74
CA LEU A 14 21.91 18.82 78.51
C LEU A 14 20.88 19.73 77.80
N ILE A 15 19.77 20.20 78.40
CA ILE A 15 19.29 20.29 79.79
C ILE A 15 17.77 20.59 79.73
N PHE A 16 17.00 19.98 80.62
CA PHE A 16 15.59 20.31 80.99
C PHE A 16 15.53 21.61 81.83
N PRO A 17 14.39 22.30 82.00
CA PRO A 17 13.51 21.97 83.14
C PRO A 17 12.01 22.18 82.86
N SER A 18 11.16 21.24 83.31
CA SER A 18 10.17 21.39 84.41
C SER A 18 8.93 22.21 84.02
N THR A 19 7.67 21.80 84.27
CA THR A 19 7.10 21.42 85.57
C THR A 19 5.83 20.57 85.44
N SER A 20 5.59 19.79 86.51
CA SER A 20 4.52 18.88 86.89
C SER A 20 3.14 19.49 87.19
N ILE A 21 2.08 18.66 87.14
CA ILE A 21 0.93 18.49 88.09
C ILE A 21 0.20 17.19 87.66
N LEU A 22 0.32 16.07 88.39
CA LEU A 22 -0.51 15.55 89.50
C LEU A 22 -1.98 15.24 89.20
N GLY A 23 -2.36 13.96 89.35
CA GLY A 23 -3.74 13.47 89.33
C GLY A 23 -3.81 11.96 89.62
N LEU A 24 -3.83 11.61 90.92
CA LEU A 24 -4.10 10.26 91.44
C LEU A 24 -5.58 9.89 91.28
N PHE A 25 -5.86 8.61 90.98
CA PHE A 25 -7.02 7.89 91.54
C PHE A 25 -6.64 6.42 91.76
N THR A 26 -7.04 5.90 92.92
CA THR A 26 -6.69 4.58 93.44
C THR A 26 -7.97 3.82 93.85
N PHE A 27 -7.87 2.49 93.86
CA PHE A 27 -8.72 1.45 94.47
C PHE A 27 -10.04 1.04 93.78
N ALA A 28 -10.17 -0.25 93.45
CA ALA A 28 -10.75 -1.24 94.37
C ALA A 28 -10.63 -2.70 93.84
N LEU A 29 -10.41 -3.61 94.78
CA LEU A 29 -10.39 -5.08 94.66
C LEU A 29 -11.76 -5.68 94.29
N ASN A 30 -11.74 -6.89 93.71
CA ASN A 30 -12.60 -7.98 94.19
C ASN A 30 -12.00 -9.38 93.94
N LEU A 31 -12.22 -10.24 94.94
CA LEU A 31 -11.65 -11.56 95.21
C LEU A 31 -12.58 -12.73 94.79
N TYR A 32 -12.06 -13.95 94.99
CA TYR A 32 -12.62 -15.33 94.88
C TYR A 32 -12.13 -16.11 93.64
N SER A 33 -11.60 -17.35 93.73
CA SER A 33 -11.48 -18.32 94.82
C SER A 33 -10.32 -19.31 94.57
N ALA A 34 -9.79 -19.88 95.65
CA ALA A 34 -8.59 -20.70 95.74
C ALA A 34 -8.76 -22.18 95.32
N SER A 35 -7.63 -22.85 95.03
CA SER A 35 -7.39 -24.23 95.50
C SER A 35 -5.88 -24.55 95.67
N VAL A 36 -5.44 -24.50 96.93
CA VAL A 36 -4.61 -25.48 97.69
C VAL A 36 -3.21 -25.94 97.19
N SER A 37 -2.19 -25.54 97.99
CA SER A 37 -1.02 -26.29 98.54
C SER A 37 -0.05 -27.01 97.57
N SER A 38 1.28 -26.85 97.65
CA SER A 38 2.09 -27.01 98.87
C SER A 38 3.45 -26.27 98.81
N CYS A 39 3.86 -25.80 99.98
CA CYS A 39 5.15 -25.20 100.30
C CYS A 39 6.30 -26.22 100.30
N PHE A 40 7.52 -25.76 99.98
CA PHE A 40 8.68 -25.92 100.87
C PHE A 40 9.64 -24.74 100.68
N PHE A 41 9.93 -24.07 101.81
CA PHE A 41 10.99 -23.08 101.98
C PHE A 41 12.31 -23.80 102.28
N SER A 42 13.42 -23.22 101.84
CA SER A 42 14.61 -23.10 102.69
C SER A 42 15.40 -21.83 102.33
N ILE A 43 15.47 -20.94 103.32
CA ILE A 43 16.34 -19.76 103.42
C ILE A 43 17.73 -20.24 103.87
N SER A 44 18.78 -19.50 103.49
CA SER A 44 19.96 -19.07 104.30
C SER A 44 21.14 -18.84 103.36
N ALA A 45 22.02 -17.86 103.46
CA ALA A 45 22.14 -16.61 104.19
C ALA A 45 23.30 -15.86 103.51
N ALA A 46 23.26 -14.54 103.49
CA ALA A 46 24.39 -13.71 103.05
C ALA A 46 25.36 -13.51 104.23
N PHE A 47 26.66 -13.65 103.98
CA PHE A 47 27.70 -13.03 104.81
C PHE A 47 28.81 -12.46 103.92
N SER A 48 29.07 -11.18 104.17
CA SER A 48 30.21 -10.39 103.72
C SER A 48 31.39 -10.65 104.67
N LEU A 49 32.63 -10.73 104.15
CA LEU A 49 33.83 -10.06 104.68
C LEU A 49 35.12 -10.40 103.87
N ASN A 50 35.80 -9.33 103.45
CA ASN A 50 37.24 -9.06 103.30
C ASN A 50 38.31 -10.16 103.02
N ASN A 51 39.13 -9.87 102.00
CA ASN A 51 40.53 -10.27 101.69
C ASN A 51 41.47 -10.41 102.94
N PRO A 52 42.68 -11.04 102.93
CA PRO A 52 43.51 -11.46 101.77
C PRO A 52 44.37 -12.77 101.92
N SER A 53 45.16 -13.08 100.86
CA SER A 53 46.54 -13.65 100.91
C SER A 53 46.82 -15.17 100.96
N PHE A 54 47.77 -15.56 100.08
CA PHE A 54 48.67 -16.75 100.05
C PHE A 54 48.01 -18.14 99.83
N ALA A 55 48.16 -18.81 98.68
CA ALA A 55 49.33 -19.33 97.95
C ALA A 55 49.78 -20.75 98.37
N LEU A 56 49.97 -21.56 97.32
CA LEU A 56 50.84 -22.73 97.14
C LEU A 56 50.29 -24.16 97.40
N LEU A 57 50.27 -24.86 96.26
CA LEU A 57 50.75 -26.22 95.98
C LEU A 57 49.99 -27.42 96.55
N LEU A 58 49.37 -28.17 95.63
CA LEU A 58 49.90 -29.49 95.29
C LEU A 58 49.39 -29.96 93.92
N SER A 59 50.37 -30.24 93.06
CA SER A 59 50.28 -30.92 91.78
C SER A 59 50.05 -32.42 91.95
N TRP A 60 49.24 -33.05 91.09
CA TRP A 60 49.65 -34.14 90.18
C TRP A 60 48.49 -34.61 89.28
N SER A 61 48.91 -34.96 88.06
CA SER A 61 48.25 -35.56 86.91
C SER A 61 47.19 -36.65 87.16
N CYS A 62 46.08 -36.63 86.40
CA CYS A 62 45.87 -37.56 85.27
C CYS A 62 44.58 -37.22 84.50
N SER A 63 44.62 -37.47 83.20
CA SER A 63 43.66 -37.16 82.16
C SER A 63 42.25 -37.72 82.39
N SER A 64 41.24 -36.85 82.26
CA SER A 64 39.94 -37.09 81.60
C SER A 64 39.12 -35.81 81.77
N ILE A 65 39.22 -34.87 80.82
CA ILE A 65 38.19 -33.83 80.74
C ILE A 65 36.92 -34.57 80.31
N PHE A 66 36.07 -34.90 81.27
CA PHE A 66 34.68 -35.23 80.98
C PHE A 66 34.09 -34.01 80.27
N LEU A 67 34.02 -34.08 78.95
CA LEU A 67 33.20 -33.18 78.15
C LEU A 67 31.76 -33.36 78.66
N ILE A 68 31.25 -32.34 79.35
CA ILE A 68 29.86 -32.33 79.77
C ILE A 68 29.02 -32.21 78.49
N PRO A 69 28.16 -33.19 78.18
CA PRO A 69 27.34 -33.13 76.97
C PRO A 69 26.40 -31.91 77.03
N ALA A 70 26.18 -31.26 75.89
CA ALA A 70 25.27 -30.11 75.84
C ALA A 70 23.83 -30.53 76.22
N ILE A 71 23.15 -29.72 77.05
CA ILE A 71 21.77 -29.97 77.49
C ILE A 71 20.84 -28.91 76.88
N ILE A 72 19.61 -29.29 76.52
CA ILE A 72 18.59 -28.37 76.02
C ILE A 72 17.32 -28.37 76.89
N PRO A 73 17.24 -27.50 77.92
CA PRO A 73 16.06 -27.42 78.77
C PRO A 73 14.83 -26.85 78.05
N LEU A 74 15.00 -25.90 77.10
CA LEU A 74 13.88 -25.13 76.56
C LEU A 74 13.94 -24.96 75.04
N LEU A 75 12.82 -25.31 74.39
CA LEU A 75 12.46 -24.93 73.02
C LEU A 75 11.22 -24.03 73.13
N CYS A 76 11.17 -22.95 72.37
CA CYS A 76 10.09 -21.98 72.43
C CYS A 76 9.82 -21.42 71.03
N ILE A 77 8.56 -21.35 70.64
CA ILE A 77 8.14 -20.72 69.38
C ILE A 77 7.43 -19.42 69.70
N SER A 78 7.74 -18.37 68.94
CA SER A 78 7.17 -17.03 69.11
C SER A 78 6.59 -16.49 67.80
N SER A 79 5.50 -15.74 67.92
CA SER A 79 4.83 -15.12 66.77
C SER A 79 5.67 -13.94 66.22
N PRO A 80 5.65 -13.70 64.91
CA PRO A 80 6.41 -12.63 64.27
C PRO A 80 5.83 -11.23 64.56
N LEU A 81 4.53 -11.14 64.82
CA LEU A 81 3.82 -9.87 64.97
C LEU A 81 4.14 -9.19 66.31
N ASN A 82 4.15 -9.97 67.41
CA ASN A 82 4.24 -9.41 68.76
C ASN A 82 5.35 -10.04 69.62
N GLY A 83 6.14 -10.99 69.10
CA GLY A 83 7.18 -11.69 69.87
C GLY A 83 6.68 -12.62 70.97
N ASN A 84 5.36 -12.66 71.21
CA ASN A 84 4.74 -13.51 72.22
C ASN A 84 4.94 -15.00 71.92
N LYS A 85 5.15 -15.77 72.98
CA LYS A 85 5.23 -17.23 72.96
C LYS A 85 3.91 -17.80 72.43
N VAL A 86 4.00 -18.73 71.47
CA VAL A 86 2.86 -19.51 70.99
C VAL A 86 2.33 -20.34 72.15
N VAL A 87 1.05 -20.17 72.47
CA VAL A 87 0.33 -20.93 73.51
C VAL A 87 -0.57 -21.98 72.83
N ASN A 88 -0.78 -23.13 73.48
CA ASN A 88 -1.60 -24.25 73.00
C ASN A 88 -1.10 -24.93 71.70
N ASN A 89 0.16 -24.71 71.34
CA ASN A 89 0.83 -25.31 70.18
C ASN A 89 0.08 -25.12 68.85
N GLN A 90 -0.69 -24.04 68.70
CA GLN A 90 -1.42 -23.72 67.46
C GLN A 90 -0.64 -22.69 66.64
N LEU A 91 -0.42 -23.00 65.36
CA LEU A 91 0.21 -22.13 64.37
C LEU A 91 -0.79 -21.83 63.24
N GLN A 92 -0.58 -20.76 62.50
CA GLN A 92 -1.39 -20.33 61.36
C GLN A 92 -0.63 -20.56 60.06
N LEU A 93 -1.34 -21.09 59.07
CA LEU A 93 -0.81 -21.36 57.75
C LEU A 93 -0.28 -20.09 57.09
N GLY A 94 0.93 -20.14 56.53
CA GLY A 94 1.54 -19.01 55.83
C GLY A 94 2.16 -17.93 56.73
N GLN A 95 2.01 -18.02 58.06
CA GLN A 95 2.67 -17.13 59.01
C GLN A 95 4.09 -17.64 59.34
N THR A 96 5.06 -16.72 59.40
CA THR A 96 6.46 -17.02 59.73
C THR A 96 6.69 -16.99 61.23
N TYR A 97 7.03 -18.11 61.86
CA TYR A 97 7.28 -18.17 63.30
C TYR A 97 8.77 -18.21 63.60
N LYS A 98 9.18 -17.58 64.71
CA LYS A 98 10.55 -17.64 65.20
C LYS A 98 10.66 -18.73 66.27
N ILE A 99 11.42 -19.77 65.94
CA ILE A 99 11.76 -20.90 66.81
C ILE A 99 13.05 -20.53 67.54
N LYS A 100 13.05 -20.58 68.87
CA LYS A 100 14.20 -20.31 69.73
C LYS A 100 14.50 -21.50 70.62
N ALA A 101 15.76 -21.87 70.71
CA ALA A 101 16.26 -22.93 71.57
C ALA A 101 17.24 -22.37 72.59
N TYR A 102 17.17 -22.82 73.84
CA TYR A 102 18.12 -22.42 74.88
C TYR A 102 18.76 -23.68 75.42
N GLY A 103 20.02 -23.90 75.06
CA GLY A 103 20.85 -24.96 75.60
C GLY A 103 22.10 -24.43 76.28
N ASN A 104 22.73 -25.27 77.10
CA ASN A 104 23.90 -24.92 77.88
C ASN A 104 25.03 -25.94 77.63
N SER A 105 26.26 -25.44 77.47
CA SER A 105 27.48 -26.24 77.42
C SER A 105 28.70 -25.41 77.86
N SER A 106 29.66 -26.04 78.53
CA SER A 106 30.86 -25.37 79.04
C SER A 106 31.79 -24.84 77.93
N ASN A 107 31.77 -25.42 76.73
CA ASN A 107 32.63 -25.01 75.60
C ASN A 107 31.87 -24.31 74.46
N GLY A 108 30.61 -23.93 74.71
CA GLY A 108 29.72 -23.36 73.72
C GLY A 108 28.95 -24.42 72.93
N ILE A 109 27.77 -24.01 72.46
CA ILE A 109 26.74 -24.90 71.91
C ILE A 109 26.50 -24.63 70.43
N LEU A 110 26.23 -25.70 69.67
CA LEU A 110 25.76 -25.64 68.30
C LEU A 110 24.34 -26.19 68.22
N TYR A 111 23.50 -25.53 67.42
CA TYR A 111 22.09 -25.88 67.20
C TYR A 111 21.83 -26.26 65.74
N GLU A 112 21.15 -27.39 65.53
CA GLU A 112 20.64 -27.89 64.25
C GLU A 112 19.11 -28.00 64.33
N TYR A 113 18.37 -27.51 63.33
CA TYR A 113 16.90 -27.42 63.39
C TYR A 113 16.22 -28.32 62.36
N TRP A 114 15.13 -28.94 62.78
CA TRP A 114 14.39 -29.94 62.02
C TRP A 114 12.89 -29.73 62.11
N ILE A 115 12.17 -30.07 61.04
CA ILE A 115 10.71 -30.10 60.98
C ILE A 115 10.27 -31.47 60.47
N LYS A 116 9.34 -32.14 61.15
CA LYS A 116 8.68 -33.34 60.67
C LYS A 116 7.26 -33.03 60.22
N ASP A 117 6.92 -33.23 58.96
CA ASP A 117 5.51 -33.26 58.52
C ASP A 117 4.92 -34.62 58.94
N LEU A 118 4.06 -34.64 59.96
CA LEU A 118 3.51 -35.88 60.50
C LEU A 118 2.59 -36.61 59.52
N SER A 119 1.98 -35.90 58.57
CA SER A 119 1.15 -36.56 57.55
C SER A 119 1.96 -37.31 56.51
N LYS A 120 3.22 -36.92 56.30
CA LYS A 120 4.16 -37.63 55.39
C LYS A 120 5.11 -38.55 56.16
N ASN A 121 5.19 -38.38 57.47
CA ASN A 121 6.17 -39.01 58.34
C ASN A 121 7.64 -38.73 57.93
N VAL A 122 7.91 -37.57 57.31
CA VAL A 122 9.23 -37.19 56.77
C VAL A 122 9.85 -36.06 57.60
N TRP A 123 11.13 -36.21 57.97
CA TRP A 123 11.95 -35.17 58.57
C TRP A 123 12.65 -34.32 57.51
N THR A 124 12.65 -33.01 57.70
CA THR A 124 13.39 -32.05 56.88
C THR A 124 14.29 -31.23 57.78
N LYS A 125 15.59 -31.23 57.50
CA LYS A 125 16.53 -30.33 58.15
C LYS A 125 16.32 -28.93 57.59
N ILE A 126 16.03 -27.97 58.45
CA ILE A 126 15.83 -26.58 58.05
C ILE A 126 17.05 -25.71 58.33
N ARG A 127 18.00 -26.18 59.14
CA ARG A 127 19.34 -25.58 59.29
C ARG A 127 20.35 -26.55 59.92
N ASP A 128 21.55 -26.61 59.36
CA ASP A 128 22.71 -27.32 59.92
C ASP A 128 23.23 -26.70 61.23
N TYR A 129 24.11 -27.41 61.93
CA TYR A 129 24.70 -26.93 63.18
C TYR A 129 25.34 -25.55 63.04
N SER A 130 24.89 -24.62 63.89
CA SER A 130 25.45 -23.26 63.98
C SER A 130 25.35 -22.73 65.41
N THR A 131 26.05 -21.64 65.72
CA THR A 131 25.96 -20.98 67.03
C THR A 131 24.63 -20.23 67.25
N SER A 132 23.78 -20.14 66.23
CA SER A 132 22.51 -19.43 66.34
C SER A 132 21.46 -20.25 67.09
N SER A 133 20.92 -19.66 68.15
CA SER A 133 19.86 -20.22 68.98
C SER A 133 18.45 -19.97 68.44
N GLU A 134 18.31 -19.41 67.23
CA GLU A 134 16.99 -19.09 66.67
C GLU A 134 16.90 -19.28 65.15
N ILE A 135 15.71 -19.63 64.64
CA ILE A 135 15.41 -19.74 63.21
C ILE A 135 13.96 -19.34 62.92
N SER A 136 13.70 -18.84 61.70
CA SER A 136 12.34 -18.57 61.23
C SER A 136 11.83 -19.72 60.35
N TRP A 137 10.57 -20.12 60.55
CA TRP A 137 9.91 -21.15 59.75
C TRP A 137 8.48 -20.76 59.40
N THR A 138 8.10 -21.01 58.14
CA THR A 138 6.75 -20.77 57.62
C THR A 138 6.24 -22.08 57.03
N SER A 139 5.09 -22.56 57.51
CA SER A 139 4.44 -23.70 56.87
C SER A 139 3.60 -23.23 55.69
N ASN A 140 3.69 -23.95 54.57
CA ASN A 140 2.82 -23.81 53.40
C ASN A 140 1.69 -24.87 53.38
N LYS A 141 1.58 -25.71 54.42
CA LYS A 141 0.55 -26.73 54.55
C LYS A 141 0.00 -26.81 55.99
N SER A 142 -1.32 -26.98 56.10
CA SER A 142 -1.98 -27.22 57.39
C SER A 142 -1.81 -28.67 57.83
N GLY A 143 -1.86 -28.90 59.14
CA GLY A 143 -1.67 -30.20 59.77
C GLY A 143 -0.68 -30.17 60.91
N LYS A 144 -0.34 -31.35 61.43
CA LYS A 144 0.53 -31.52 62.59
C LYS A 144 2.00 -31.65 62.18
N TYR A 145 2.87 -30.98 62.92
CA TYR A 145 4.31 -30.96 62.70
C TYR A 145 5.05 -31.20 64.01
N LEU A 146 6.15 -31.97 63.98
CA LEU A 146 7.14 -31.91 65.06
C LEU A 146 8.20 -30.87 64.71
N ILE A 147 8.39 -29.90 65.59
CA ILE A 147 9.44 -28.90 65.48
C ILE A 147 10.54 -29.29 66.43
N GLY A 148 11.74 -29.44 65.89
CA GLY A 148 12.86 -30.06 66.57
C GLY A 148 14.14 -29.26 66.52
N VAL A 149 14.92 -29.41 67.58
CA VAL A 149 16.27 -28.90 67.67
C VAL A 149 17.18 -29.97 68.25
N HIS A 150 18.33 -30.17 67.60
CA HIS A 150 19.43 -30.96 68.11
C HIS A 150 20.52 -30.00 68.59
N VAL A 151 21.13 -30.34 69.71
CA VAL A 151 22.24 -29.58 70.26
C VAL A 151 23.44 -30.47 70.48
N LYS A 152 24.62 -29.88 70.34
CA LYS A 152 25.86 -30.49 70.80
C LYS A 152 26.87 -29.45 71.24
N ASP A 153 27.77 -29.87 72.11
CA ASP A 153 28.97 -29.14 72.45
C ASP A 153 29.82 -28.92 71.20
N ARG A 154 30.47 -27.77 71.11
CA ARG A 154 31.32 -27.38 69.98
C ARG A 154 32.38 -28.42 69.63
N TYR A 155 32.88 -29.16 70.62
CA TYR A 155 33.93 -30.16 70.45
C TYR A 155 33.41 -31.60 70.52
N SER A 156 32.10 -31.82 70.63
CA SER A 156 31.52 -33.16 70.63
C SER A 156 31.75 -33.86 69.28
N LYS A 157 32.23 -35.10 69.36
CA LYS A 157 32.41 -36.01 68.21
C LYS A 157 31.12 -36.77 67.87
N GLU A 158 30.11 -36.69 68.72
CA GLU A 158 28.82 -37.33 68.51
C GLU A 158 27.97 -36.56 67.49
N ARG A 159 26.96 -37.24 66.92
CA ARG A 159 26.02 -36.61 65.97
C ARG A 159 25.20 -35.50 66.64
N LEU A 160 24.82 -35.73 67.89
CA LEU A 160 24.15 -34.78 68.79
C LEU A 160 24.41 -35.20 70.24
N ASP A 161 24.37 -34.26 71.16
CA ASP A 161 24.46 -34.54 72.61
C ASP A 161 23.07 -34.61 73.23
N ASN A 162 22.15 -33.75 72.79
CA ASN A 162 20.76 -33.74 73.26
C ASN A 162 19.80 -33.21 72.18
N HIS A 163 18.51 -33.48 72.32
CA HIS A 163 17.47 -32.99 71.41
C HIS A 163 16.17 -32.66 72.14
N LYS A 164 15.37 -31.80 71.51
CA LYS A 164 13.99 -31.54 71.95
C LYS A 164 13.06 -31.45 70.74
N TYR A 165 11.91 -32.10 70.84
CA TYR A 165 10.83 -32.06 69.85
C TYR A 165 9.53 -31.62 70.49
N GLU A 166 8.79 -30.75 69.82
CA GLU A 166 7.47 -30.31 70.25
C GLU A 166 6.48 -30.40 69.07
N GLU A 167 5.29 -30.96 69.31
CA GLU A 167 4.22 -31.03 68.29
C GLU A 167 3.46 -29.72 68.23
N TYR A 168 3.30 -29.18 67.03
CA TYR A 168 2.49 -28.01 66.71
C TYR A 168 1.47 -28.35 65.63
N ASN A 169 0.26 -27.78 65.75
CA ASN A 169 -0.79 -27.91 64.76
C ASN A 169 -0.91 -26.60 63.96
N VAL A 170 -0.69 -26.67 62.65
CA VAL A 170 -0.91 -25.55 61.72
C VAL A 170 -2.36 -25.58 61.26
N ALA A 171 -3.17 -24.63 61.74
CA ALA A 171 -4.58 -24.51 61.40
C ALA A 171 -4.80 -24.13 59.92
N SER A 172 -5.88 -24.64 59.33
CA SER A 172 -6.34 -24.23 57.99
C SER A 172 -6.69 -22.73 57.98
N PRO A 173 -6.52 -22.04 56.83
CA PRO A 173 -6.79 -20.61 56.75
C PRO A 173 -8.28 -20.34 56.96
N LYS A 174 -8.58 -19.17 57.54
CA LYS A 174 -9.96 -18.67 57.59
C LYS A 174 -10.41 -18.33 56.18
N LYS A 175 -11.68 -18.61 55.87
CA LYS A 175 -12.29 -18.26 54.59
C LYS A 175 -12.34 -16.74 54.42
N ALA A 176 -11.93 -16.24 53.25
CA ALA A 176 -12.05 -14.83 52.91
C ALA A 176 -13.53 -14.38 52.83
N THR A 177 -13.80 -13.12 53.16
CA THR A 177 -15.13 -12.50 53.08
C THR A 177 -15.17 -11.38 52.03
N ILE A 178 -16.38 -11.01 51.58
CA ILE A 178 -16.63 -9.89 50.68
C ILE A 178 -17.54 -8.90 51.39
N ASP A 179 -17.12 -7.65 51.46
CA ASP A 179 -17.91 -6.56 52.05
C ASP A 179 -18.78 -5.92 50.95
N THR A 180 -18.15 -5.45 49.87
CA THR A 180 -18.84 -4.74 48.78
C THR A 180 -18.30 -5.11 47.40
N LEU A 181 -19.18 -5.00 46.40
CA LEU A 181 -18.88 -5.04 44.98
C LEU A 181 -19.47 -3.76 44.40
N GLU A 182 -18.69 -3.01 43.65
CA GLU A 182 -19.08 -1.70 43.16
C GLU A 182 -18.71 -1.56 41.69
N VAL A 183 -19.60 -0.96 40.91
CA VAL A 183 -19.35 -0.61 39.51
C VAL A 183 -19.37 0.90 39.39
N SER A 184 -18.38 1.46 38.72
CA SER A 184 -18.20 2.91 38.58
C SER A 184 -17.80 3.30 37.16
N LEU A 185 -18.16 4.52 36.77
CA LEU A 185 -17.78 5.15 35.51
C LEU A 185 -17.09 6.47 35.83
N ASN A 186 -15.87 6.66 35.33
CA ASN A 186 -15.08 7.89 35.58
C ASN A 186 -14.98 8.26 37.08
N GLY A 187 -14.92 7.25 37.95
CA GLY A 187 -14.84 7.42 39.41
C GLY A 187 -16.18 7.55 40.14
N ASN A 188 -17.30 7.74 39.42
CA ASN A 188 -18.63 7.83 40.01
C ASN A 188 -19.31 6.46 40.08
N LYS A 189 -19.82 6.09 41.26
CA LYS A 189 -20.53 4.83 41.48
C LYS A 189 -21.87 4.81 40.71
N VAL A 190 -22.15 3.69 40.06
CA VAL A 190 -23.45 3.42 39.42
C VAL A 190 -24.45 3.02 40.52
N VAL A 191 -25.54 3.78 40.65
CA VAL A 191 -26.53 3.58 41.74
C VAL A 191 -27.87 3.02 41.28
N ASN A 192 -28.17 3.07 39.98
CA ASN A 192 -29.44 2.62 39.40
C ASN A 192 -29.33 1.26 38.68
N ASN A 193 -28.19 0.57 38.82
CA ASN A 193 -27.87 -0.67 38.12
C ASN A 193 -28.01 -0.59 36.59
N GLN A 194 -27.91 0.61 36.01
CA GLN A 194 -27.93 0.81 34.56
C GLN A 194 -26.55 1.21 34.06
N LEU A 195 -26.10 0.50 33.03
CA LEU A 195 -24.84 0.74 32.32
C LEU A 195 -25.16 1.15 30.89
N GLN A 196 -24.29 1.92 30.26
CA GLN A 196 -24.41 2.32 28.86
C GLN A 196 -23.52 1.43 28.00
N LEU A 197 -24.08 0.98 26.89
CA LEU A 197 -23.38 0.20 25.88
C LEU A 197 -22.08 0.89 25.43
N GLY A 198 -21.00 0.12 25.24
CA GLY A 198 -19.73 0.61 24.70
C GLY A 198 -18.87 1.43 25.66
N GLN A 199 -19.39 1.81 26.85
CA GLN A 199 -18.60 2.46 27.88
C GLN A 199 -17.82 1.46 28.75
N THR A 200 -16.66 1.89 29.23
CA THR A 200 -15.78 1.10 30.08
C THR A 200 -16.02 1.42 31.55
N TYR A 201 -16.52 0.45 32.29
CA TYR A 201 -16.79 0.56 33.72
C TYR A 201 -15.69 -0.08 34.54
N LYS A 202 -15.34 0.53 35.67
CA LYS A 202 -14.46 -0.06 36.68
C LYS A 202 -15.29 -0.79 37.71
N ILE A 203 -15.07 -2.10 37.80
CA ILE A 203 -15.63 -3.01 38.80
C ILE A 203 -14.60 -3.13 39.92
N LYS A 204 -15.00 -2.90 41.16
CA LYS A 204 -14.13 -2.96 42.33
C LYS A 204 -14.79 -3.74 43.45
N ALA A 205 -14.06 -4.66 44.06
CA ALA A 205 -14.53 -5.46 45.18
C ALA A 205 -13.68 -5.20 46.42
N TYR A 206 -14.32 -5.09 47.58
CA TYR A 206 -13.66 -4.98 48.88
C TYR A 206 -13.93 -6.25 49.66
N GLY A 207 -12.86 -6.90 50.12
CA GLY A 207 -12.95 -8.16 50.84
C GLY A 207 -11.80 -8.30 51.82
N ASN A 208 -11.94 -9.23 52.76
CA ASN A 208 -11.06 -9.34 53.91
C ASN A 208 -10.51 -10.77 54.05
N SER A 209 -9.21 -10.88 54.32
CA SER A 209 -8.59 -12.13 54.79
C SER A 209 -7.31 -11.86 55.57
N SER A 210 -7.05 -12.66 56.61
CA SER A 210 -5.87 -12.49 57.48
C SER A 210 -4.53 -12.72 56.77
N ASN A 211 -4.49 -13.51 55.70
CA ASN A 211 -3.26 -13.84 54.96
C ASN A 211 -3.16 -13.13 53.60
N GLY A 212 -4.05 -12.17 53.35
CA GLY A 212 -4.23 -11.56 52.04
C GLY A 212 -5.22 -12.33 51.15
N ILE A 213 -5.91 -11.57 50.32
CA ILE A 213 -7.05 -12.00 49.51
C ILE A 213 -6.68 -12.05 48.03
N LEU A 214 -7.25 -13.01 47.32
CA LEU A 214 -7.20 -13.12 45.87
C LEU A 214 -8.61 -12.94 45.30
N TYR A 215 -8.72 -12.20 44.19
CA TYR A 215 -9.96 -11.89 43.49
C TYR A 215 -9.97 -12.45 42.07
N GLU A 216 -11.06 -13.11 41.70
CA GLU A 216 -11.37 -13.60 40.35
C GLU A 216 -12.69 -12.95 39.88
N TYR A 217 -12.75 -12.46 38.64
CA TYR A 217 -13.90 -11.69 38.14
C TYR A 217 -14.62 -12.39 37.01
N TRP A 218 -15.95 -12.30 37.03
CA TRP A 218 -16.85 -13.01 36.13
C TRP A 218 -17.98 -12.10 35.63
N ILE A 219 -18.44 -12.35 34.41
CA ILE A 219 -19.61 -11.71 33.80
C ILE A 219 -20.54 -12.81 33.28
N LYS A 220 -21.82 -12.76 33.65
CA LYS A 220 -22.86 -13.63 33.08
C LYS A 220 -23.72 -12.85 32.10
N ASP A 221 -23.75 -13.23 30.83
CA ASP A 221 -24.77 -12.74 29.90
C ASP A 221 -26.07 -13.51 30.16
N LEU A 222 -27.08 -12.85 30.73
CA LEU A 222 -28.35 -13.49 31.10
C LEU A 222 -29.18 -13.90 29.88
N SER A 223 -28.97 -13.28 28.72
CA SER A 223 -29.66 -13.68 27.48
C SER A 223 -29.17 -15.03 26.95
N LYS A 224 -27.90 -15.37 27.22
CA LYS A 224 -27.29 -16.64 26.82
C LYS A 224 -27.22 -17.64 27.96
N ASN A 225 -27.43 -17.18 29.19
CA ASN A 225 -27.20 -17.92 30.42
C ASN A 225 -25.75 -18.45 30.56
N VAL A 226 -24.76 -17.73 30.00
CA VAL A 226 -23.34 -18.14 29.95
C VAL A 226 -22.50 -17.25 30.85
N TRP A 227 -21.62 -17.88 31.65
CA TRP A 227 -20.58 -17.20 32.43
C TRP A 227 -19.28 -17.08 31.63
N THR A 228 -18.66 -15.91 31.71
CA THR A 228 -17.33 -15.63 31.15
C THR A 228 -16.43 -15.13 32.27
N LYS A 229 -15.30 -15.81 32.47
CA LYS A 229 -14.26 -15.32 33.36
C LYS A 229 -13.53 -14.17 32.67
N ILE A 230 -13.50 -13.00 33.29
CA ILE A 230 -12.81 -11.82 32.74
C ILE A 230 -11.46 -11.58 33.41
N ARG A 231 -11.18 -12.23 34.55
CA ARG A 231 -9.85 -12.29 35.17
C ARG A 231 -9.71 -13.44 36.15
N ASP A 232 -8.59 -14.17 36.07
CA ASP A 232 -8.17 -15.18 37.05
C ASP A 232 -7.79 -14.58 38.41
N TYR A 233 -7.68 -15.43 39.44
CA TYR A 233 -7.29 -14.99 40.78
C TYR A 233 -6.01 -14.13 40.80
N SER A 234 -6.12 -12.92 41.34
CA SER A 234 -5.00 -12.00 41.55
C SER A 234 -5.19 -11.16 42.80
N THR A 235 -4.15 -10.45 43.26
CA THR A 235 -4.25 -9.52 44.39
C THR A 235 -4.96 -8.21 44.04
N SER A 236 -5.29 -7.98 42.76
CA SER A 236 -5.98 -6.76 42.34
C SER A 236 -7.46 -6.82 42.73
N SER A 237 -7.93 -5.76 43.39
CA SER A 237 -9.32 -5.62 43.82
C SER A 237 -10.20 -4.89 42.80
N GLU A 238 -9.69 -4.57 41.60
CA GLU A 238 -10.47 -3.87 40.57
C GLU A 238 -10.16 -4.35 39.15
N ILE A 239 -11.12 -4.25 38.23
CA ILE A 239 -10.99 -4.55 36.81
C ILE A 239 -11.88 -3.62 35.97
N SER A 240 -11.49 -3.37 34.73
CA SER A 240 -12.32 -2.66 33.75
C SER A 240 -13.10 -3.64 32.86
N TRP A 241 -14.36 -3.35 32.59
CA TRP A 241 -15.21 -4.12 31.70
C TRP A 241 -16.06 -3.22 30.80
N THR A 242 -16.21 -3.63 29.54
CA THR A 242 -16.99 -2.95 28.51
C THR A 242 -17.90 -3.98 27.86
N SER A 243 -19.20 -3.68 27.78
CA SER A 243 -20.13 -4.50 26.99
C SER A 243 -20.30 -3.94 25.59
N ASN A 244 -20.30 -4.82 24.59
CA ASN A 244 -20.66 -4.51 23.20
C ASN A 244 -22.11 -4.89 22.86
N LYS A 245 -22.85 -5.43 23.82
CA LYS A 245 -24.25 -5.84 23.66
C LYS A 245 -25.12 -5.30 24.79
N SER A 246 -26.32 -4.80 24.43
CA SER A 246 -27.33 -4.40 25.40
C SER A 246 -28.05 -5.62 25.98
N GLY A 247 -28.42 -5.57 27.25
CA GLY A 247 -29.07 -6.67 27.94
C GLY A 247 -28.75 -6.69 29.43
N LYS A 248 -29.23 -7.72 30.12
CA LYS A 248 -28.98 -7.91 31.55
C LYS A 248 -27.75 -8.79 31.79
N TYR A 249 -26.91 -8.39 32.74
CA TYR A 249 -25.68 -9.08 33.09
C TYR A 249 -25.57 -9.26 34.60
N LEU A 250 -25.02 -10.39 35.05
CA LEU A 250 -24.49 -10.50 36.41
C LEU A 250 -23.01 -10.17 36.39
N ILE A 251 -22.61 -9.16 37.17
CA ILE A 251 -21.21 -8.85 37.44
C ILE A 251 -20.83 -9.54 38.74
N GLY A 252 -19.78 -10.35 38.69
CA GLY A 252 -19.41 -11.22 39.78
C GLY A 252 -17.95 -11.16 40.19
N VAL A 253 -17.73 -11.37 41.48
CA VAL A 253 -16.41 -11.56 42.06
C VAL A 253 -16.41 -12.82 42.93
N HIS A 254 -15.40 -13.67 42.74
CA HIS A 254 -15.06 -14.75 43.66
C HIS A 254 -13.82 -14.33 44.42
N VAL A 255 -13.78 -14.63 45.72
CA VAL A 255 -12.62 -14.38 46.55
C VAL A 255 -12.18 -15.62 47.30
N LYS A 256 -10.88 -15.68 47.59
CA LYS A 256 -10.32 -16.66 48.51
C LYS A 256 -9.10 -16.13 49.24
N ASP A 257 -8.83 -16.72 50.40
CA ASP A 257 -7.56 -16.56 51.09
C ASP A 257 -6.44 -17.09 50.21
N ARG A 258 -5.28 -16.41 50.24
CA ARG A 258 -4.10 -16.77 49.45
C ARG A 258 -3.68 -18.24 49.60
N TYR A 259 -3.92 -18.85 50.76
CA TYR A 259 -3.55 -20.23 51.05
C TYR A 259 -4.74 -21.20 51.06
N SER A 260 -5.94 -20.75 50.71
CA SER A 260 -7.11 -21.62 50.59
C SER A 260 -6.92 -22.64 49.45
N LYS A 261 -7.27 -23.90 49.73
CA LYS A 261 -7.30 -25.00 48.75
C LYS A 261 -8.65 -25.13 48.05
N GLU A 262 -9.66 -24.40 48.52
CA GLU A 262 -10.97 -24.37 47.91
C GLU A 262 -10.96 -23.62 46.57
N ARG A 263 -11.92 -23.92 45.71
CA ARG A 263 -12.09 -23.19 44.44
C ARG A 263 -12.36 -21.71 44.68
N LEU A 264 -13.14 -21.40 45.71
CA LEU A 264 -13.42 -20.06 46.23
C LEU A 264 -13.84 -20.17 47.70
N ASP A 265 -13.61 -19.13 48.48
CA ASP A 265 -14.08 -19.03 49.86
C ASP A 265 -15.43 -18.32 49.95
N ASN A 266 -15.63 -17.27 49.14
CA ASN A 266 -16.87 -16.51 49.06
C ASN A 266 -17.08 -15.91 47.66
N HIS A 267 -18.31 -15.53 47.31
CA HIS A 267 -18.64 -14.88 46.05
C HIS A 267 -19.76 -13.85 46.22
N LYS A 268 -19.79 -12.85 45.33
CA LYS A 268 -20.88 -11.86 45.25
C LYS A 268 -21.21 -11.56 43.80
N TYR A 269 -22.51 -11.49 43.49
CA TYR A 269 -23.04 -11.18 42.16
C TYR A 269 -24.04 -10.04 42.25
N GLU A 270 -23.97 -9.11 41.30
CA GLU A 270 -24.92 -8.00 41.17
C GLU A 270 -25.44 -7.91 39.73
N GLU A 271 -26.74 -7.73 39.56
CA GLU A 271 -27.37 -7.57 38.23
C GLU A 271 -27.29 -6.13 37.76
N TYR A 272 -26.83 -5.94 36.52
CA TYR A 272 -26.81 -4.66 35.82
C TYR A 272 -27.51 -4.79 34.46
N SER A 273 -28.23 -3.74 34.06
CA SER A 273 -28.84 -3.63 32.73
C SER A 273 -28.00 -2.71 31.84
N VAL A 274 -27.37 -3.25 30.80
CA VAL A 274 -26.69 -2.48 29.75
C VAL A 274 -27.75 -1.98 28.75
N VAL A 275 -27.99 -0.68 28.75
CA VAL A 275 -28.96 -0.02 27.85
C VAL A 275 -28.27 0.56 26.62
N ALA A 276 -28.98 0.55 25.49
CA ALA A 276 -28.53 1.23 24.29
C ALA A 276 -28.40 2.75 24.54
N PRO A 277 -27.46 3.44 23.89
CA PRO A 277 -27.33 4.88 24.02
C PRO A 277 -28.57 5.58 23.44
N LYS A 278 -28.81 6.82 23.87
CA LYS A 278 -29.79 7.67 23.18
C LYS A 278 -29.30 7.93 21.76
N LYS A 279 -30.23 7.88 20.80
CA LYS A 279 -29.94 8.14 19.39
C LYS A 279 -29.38 9.56 19.21
N ALA A 280 -28.29 9.68 18.45
CA ALA A 280 -27.77 10.98 18.06
C ALA A 280 -28.78 11.76 17.19
N THR A 281 -28.75 13.08 17.29
CA THR A 281 -29.59 14.00 16.52
C THR A 281 -28.73 14.89 15.61
N ILE A 282 -29.36 15.55 14.63
CA ILE A 282 -28.71 16.50 13.70
C ILE A 282 -29.48 17.81 13.76
N ASP A 283 -28.78 18.90 14.06
CA ASP A 283 -29.36 20.24 14.07
C ASP A 283 -29.29 20.82 12.64
N THR A 284 -28.08 20.92 12.09
CA THR A 284 -27.83 21.57 10.79
C THR A 284 -26.82 20.81 9.94
N LEU A 285 -26.98 20.95 8.63
CA LEU A 285 -26.02 20.58 7.59
C LEU A 285 -25.76 21.87 6.82
N GLU A 286 -24.49 22.20 6.59
CA GLU A 286 -24.10 23.46 5.97
C GLU A 286 -23.03 23.20 4.92
N VAL A 287 -23.14 23.90 3.80
CA VAL A 287 -22.13 23.92 2.75
C VAL A 287 -21.57 25.33 2.67
N SER A 288 -20.25 25.45 2.59
CA SER A 288 -19.55 26.74 2.56
C SER A 288 -18.43 26.74 1.52
N LEU A 289 -18.13 27.92 0.98
CA LEU A 289 -17.01 28.19 0.09
C LEU A 289 -16.16 29.31 0.70
N ASN A 290 -14.86 29.07 0.88
CA ASN A 290 -13.94 30.04 1.49
C ASN A 290 -14.44 30.60 2.84
N GLY A 291 -15.10 29.77 3.64
CA GLY A 291 -15.66 30.13 4.95
C GLY A 291 -17.06 30.76 4.90
N ASN A 292 -17.57 31.13 3.73
CA ASN A 292 -18.90 31.71 3.57
C ASN A 292 -19.95 30.63 3.29
N LYS A 293 -21.04 30.61 4.07
CA LYS A 293 -22.15 29.67 3.91
C LYS A 293 -22.90 29.91 2.60
N ILE A 294 -23.18 28.84 1.86
CA ILE A 294 -24.00 28.85 0.64
C ILE A 294 -25.47 28.72 1.05
N VAL A 295 -26.25 29.79 0.86
CA VAL A 295 -27.68 29.84 1.25
C VAL A 295 -28.64 29.66 0.08
N ASN A 296 -28.20 29.98 -1.14
CA ASN A 296 -29.00 29.86 -2.36
C ASN A 296 -29.01 28.45 -2.95
N HIS A 297 -28.30 27.50 -2.32
CA HIS A 297 -28.15 26.12 -2.79
C HIS A 297 -27.56 25.99 -4.20
N ASP A 298 -26.90 27.03 -4.72
CA ASP A 298 -26.20 27.00 -6.00
C ASP A 298 -24.69 26.83 -5.77
N LEU A 299 -24.11 25.83 -6.43
CA LEU A 299 -22.68 25.51 -6.41
C LEU A 299 -22.09 25.67 -7.82
N GLN A 300 -20.77 25.72 -7.94
CA GLN A 300 -20.05 25.73 -9.20
C GLN A 300 -19.17 24.47 -9.31
N SER A 301 -19.17 23.86 -10.49
CA SER A 301 -18.33 22.70 -10.77
C SER A 301 -16.84 23.08 -10.70
N GLY A 302 -16.02 22.26 -10.05
CA GLY A 302 -14.58 22.46 -9.90
C GLY A 302 -14.16 23.24 -8.65
N GLU A 303 -15.09 23.90 -7.97
CA GLU A 303 -14.82 24.59 -6.70
C GLU A 303 -14.79 23.60 -5.52
N VAL A 304 -14.01 23.90 -4.48
CA VAL A 304 -13.89 23.06 -3.29
C VAL A 304 -14.80 23.58 -2.19
N TYR A 305 -15.89 22.85 -1.91
CA TYR A 305 -16.85 23.20 -0.86
C TYR A 305 -16.57 22.45 0.43
N LYS A 306 -16.67 23.13 1.56
CA LYS A 306 -16.65 22.51 2.89
C LYS A 306 -18.09 22.22 3.33
N ILE A 307 -18.37 20.95 3.57
CA ILE A 307 -19.62 20.43 4.12
C ILE A 307 -19.41 20.21 5.62
N LYS A 308 -20.27 20.77 6.46
CA LYS A 308 -20.19 20.65 7.92
C LYS A 308 -21.55 20.33 8.50
N ALA A 309 -21.59 19.39 9.44
CA ALA A 309 -22.81 18.98 10.13
C ALA A 309 -22.67 19.19 11.63
N TYR A 310 -23.77 19.52 12.31
CA TYR A 310 -23.79 19.73 13.74
C TYR A 310 -24.72 18.68 14.35
N GLY A 311 -24.11 17.61 14.87
CA GLY A 311 -24.83 16.53 15.54
C GLY A 311 -24.67 16.58 17.05
N ASN A 312 -25.66 16.03 17.76
CA ASN A 312 -25.68 16.01 19.23
C ASN A 312 -25.87 14.58 19.76
N SER A 313 -24.99 14.18 20.69
CA SER A 313 -25.17 13.00 21.56
C SER A 313 -24.35 13.12 22.84
N SER A 314 -24.82 12.51 23.93
CA SER A 314 -24.14 12.50 25.23
C SER A 314 -22.77 11.81 25.23
N ASN A 315 -22.53 10.88 24.30
CA ASN A 315 -21.26 10.14 24.20
C ASN A 315 -20.34 10.63 23.06
N GLY A 316 -20.74 11.69 22.38
CA GLY A 316 -20.14 12.13 21.11
C GLY A 316 -20.77 11.46 19.89
N VAL A 317 -20.55 12.10 18.74
CA VAL A 317 -21.21 11.77 17.47
C VAL A 317 -20.18 11.29 16.45
N LEU A 318 -20.56 10.28 15.68
CA LEU A 318 -19.85 9.85 14.48
C LEU A 318 -20.62 10.31 13.24
N TYR A 319 -19.89 10.81 12.24
CA TYR A 319 -20.42 11.40 11.01
C TYR A 319 -19.94 10.64 9.77
N GLU A 320 -20.87 10.20 8.93
CA GLU A 320 -20.65 9.60 7.61
C GLU A 320 -21.24 10.51 6.52
N TYR A 321 -20.49 10.79 5.46
CA TYR A 321 -20.89 11.76 4.43
C TYR A 321 -21.15 11.10 3.08
N TRP A 322 -22.18 11.59 2.39
CA TRP A 322 -22.70 11.04 1.16
C TRP A 322 -23.05 12.13 0.14
N ILE A 323 -22.91 11.79 -1.14
CA ILE A 323 -23.34 12.62 -2.28
C ILE A 323 -24.23 11.76 -3.18
N LYS A 324 -25.41 12.25 -3.55
CA LYS A 324 -26.27 11.62 -4.57
C LYS A 324 -26.22 12.42 -5.86
N ASP A 325 -25.78 11.81 -6.96
CA ASP A 325 -26.00 12.37 -8.30
C ASP A 325 -27.43 12.04 -8.72
N LEU A 326 -28.32 13.05 -8.76
CA LEU A 326 -29.73 12.83 -9.08
C LEU A 326 -29.95 12.46 -10.55
N SER A 327 -29.04 12.82 -11.45
CA SER A 327 -29.14 12.42 -12.87
C SER A 327 -28.92 10.92 -13.07
N LYS A 328 -28.13 10.30 -12.20
CA LYS A 328 -27.83 8.85 -12.21
C LYS A 328 -28.61 8.07 -11.18
N ASN A 329 -29.34 8.77 -10.30
CA ASN A 329 -29.96 8.21 -9.10
C ASN A 329 -28.97 7.39 -8.24
N LEU A 330 -27.70 7.81 -8.17
CA LEU A 330 -26.61 7.05 -7.54
C LEU A 330 -26.07 7.77 -6.31
N TRP A 331 -26.02 7.06 -5.18
CA TRP A 331 -25.34 7.50 -3.96
C TRP A 331 -23.86 7.11 -3.98
N THR A 332 -22.99 8.02 -3.56
CA THR A 332 -21.57 7.80 -3.35
C THR A 332 -21.21 8.21 -1.93
N LYS A 333 -20.65 7.28 -1.16
CA LYS A 333 -20.09 7.59 0.15
C LYS A 333 -18.77 8.32 -0.07
N ILE A 334 -18.64 9.52 0.48
CA ILE A 334 -17.41 10.32 0.38
C ILE A 334 -16.57 10.25 1.66
N ARG A 335 -17.13 9.74 2.76
CA ARG A 335 -16.38 9.40 3.97
C ARG A 335 -17.15 8.43 4.87
N ASP A 336 -16.47 7.41 5.39
CA ASP A 336 -16.98 6.56 6.47
C ASP A 336 -17.13 7.33 7.79
N TYR A 337 -17.84 6.70 8.75
CA TYR A 337 -18.03 7.25 10.09
C TYR A 337 -16.72 7.65 10.77
N SER A 338 -16.65 8.91 11.21
CA SER A 338 -15.55 9.45 12.01
C SER A 338 -16.05 10.53 12.97
N THR A 339 -15.22 10.95 13.92
CA THR A 339 -15.56 12.05 14.85
C THR A 339 -15.51 13.44 14.21
N SER A 340 -14.98 13.57 12.99
CA SER A 340 -14.88 14.86 12.32
C SER A 340 -16.26 15.31 11.83
N SER A 341 -16.68 16.52 12.19
CA SER A 341 -17.95 17.10 11.77
C SER A 341 -17.89 17.78 10.40
N GLU A 342 -16.78 17.72 9.67
CA GLU A 342 -16.65 18.40 8.37
C GLU A 342 -15.85 17.60 7.32
N ILE A 343 -16.12 17.86 6.05
CA ILE A 343 -15.42 17.30 4.88
C ILE A 343 -15.40 18.30 3.71
N SER A 344 -14.40 18.20 2.85
CA SER A 344 -14.37 18.92 1.57
C SER A 344 -14.88 18.06 0.41
N TRP A 345 -15.65 18.66 -0.50
CA TRP A 345 -16.15 18.03 -1.70
C TRP A 345 -16.04 18.97 -2.91
N THR A 346 -15.61 18.43 -4.04
CA THR A 346 -15.52 19.14 -5.33
C THR A 346 -16.49 18.50 -6.32
N PRO A 347 -17.62 19.16 -6.64
CA PRO A 347 -18.49 18.69 -7.71
C PRO A 347 -17.79 18.86 -9.05
N ASN A 348 -17.70 17.79 -9.83
CA ASN A 348 -17.02 17.82 -11.15
C ASN A 348 -18.00 17.81 -12.32
N LYS A 349 -19.31 17.91 -12.09
CA LYS A 349 -20.30 17.91 -13.16
C LYS A 349 -21.46 18.78 -12.73
N SER A 350 -22.02 19.53 -13.68
CA SER A 350 -23.25 20.27 -13.45
C SER A 350 -24.44 19.33 -13.27
N GLY A 351 -25.39 19.72 -12.43
CA GLY A 351 -26.61 18.99 -12.18
C GLY A 351 -27.09 19.17 -10.75
N LYS A 352 -28.17 18.47 -10.41
CA LYS A 352 -28.70 18.47 -9.05
C LYS A 352 -28.08 17.34 -8.24
N TYR A 353 -27.67 17.65 -7.01
CA TYR A 353 -27.06 16.71 -6.08
C TYR A 353 -27.76 16.76 -4.72
N LEU A 354 -27.90 15.63 -4.05
CA LEU A 354 -28.16 15.62 -2.60
C LEU A 354 -26.84 15.50 -1.87
N ILE A 355 -26.56 16.46 -0.99
CA ILE A 355 -25.47 16.37 -0.02
C ILE A 355 -26.05 15.84 1.27
N GLY A 356 -25.44 14.77 1.79
CA GLY A 356 -25.99 14.03 2.90
C GLY A 356 -25.01 13.74 4.01
N VAL A 357 -25.54 13.72 5.23
CA VAL A 357 -24.83 13.25 6.43
C VAL A 357 -25.69 12.23 7.16
N HIS A 358 -25.08 11.11 7.55
CA HIS A 358 -25.63 10.18 8.53
C HIS A 358 -24.87 10.38 9.83
N VAL A 359 -25.59 10.37 10.95
CA VAL A 359 -24.98 10.45 12.28
C VAL A 359 -25.42 9.29 13.15
N LYS A 360 -24.55 8.92 14.08
CA LYS A 360 -24.88 8.02 15.18
C LYS A 360 -24.08 8.35 16.44
N ASP A 361 -24.62 7.95 17.58
CA ASP A 361 -23.91 7.93 18.84
C ASP A 361 -22.68 7.02 18.69
N LYS A 362 -21.57 7.44 19.31
CA LYS A 362 -20.29 6.73 19.27
C LYS A 362 -20.40 5.24 19.60
N TYR A 363 -21.36 4.85 20.43
CA TYR A 363 -21.57 3.48 20.89
C TYR A 363 -22.84 2.84 20.33
N SER A 364 -23.52 3.48 19.37
CA SER A 364 -24.68 2.91 18.70
C SER A 364 -24.28 1.75 17.80
N ASN A 365 -24.94 0.60 17.98
CA ASN A 365 -24.83 -0.57 17.11
C ASN A 365 -25.75 -0.46 15.88
N GLU A 366 -26.57 0.58 15.78
CA GLU A 366 -27.40 0.83 14.60
C GLU A 366 -26.55 1.29 13.41
N ARG A 367 -27.09 1.10 12.20
CA ARG A 367 -26.45 1.58 10.96
C ARG A 367 -26.30 3.11 10.97
N LEU A 368 -27.33 3.80 11.45
CA LEU A 368 -27.37 5.23 11.72
C LEU A 368 -28.47 5.52 12.76
N ASP A 369 -28.30 6.61 13.50
CA ASP A 369 -29.34 7.08 14.43
C ASP A 369 -30.23 8.14 13.76
N ASN A 370 -29.63 9.01 12.95
CA ASN A 370 -30.34 10.06 12.21
C ASN A 370 -29.61 10.41 10.90
N HIS A 371 -30.27 11.07 9.96
CA HIS A 371 -29.70 11.56 8.71
C HIS A 371 -30.31 12.89 8.26
N LYS A 372 -29.56 13.66 7.49
CA LYS A 372 -30.04 14.89 6.84
C LYS A 372 -29.51 14.97 5.42
N TYR A 373 -30.39 15.34 4.48
CA TYR A 373 -30.06 15.53 3.07
C TYR A 373 -30.53 16.91 2.61
N GLU A 374 -29.69 17.61 1.85
CA GLU A 374 -30.01 18.91 1.26
C GLU A 374 -29.70 18.89 -0.24
N GLU A 375 -30.61 19.40 -1.07
CA GLU A 375 -30.43 19.48 -2.53
C GLU A 375 -29.64 20.73 -2.90
N TYR A 376 -28.61 20.57 -3.74
CA TYR A 376 -27.83 21.65 -4.31
C TYR A 376 -27.81 21.54 -5.83
N ASN A 377 -27.87 22.68 -6.50
CA ASN A 377 -27.74 22.80 -7.95
C ASN A 377 -26.31 23.20 -8.31
N VAL A 378 -25.55 22.28 -8.87
CA VAL A 378 -24.20 22.55 -9.39
C VAL A 378 -24.30 23.11 -10.80
N ARG A 379 -23.84 24.33 -10.99
CA ARG A 379 -23.71 24.98 -12.29
C ARG A 379 -22.32 24.69 -12.88
N LEU A 380 -22.25 24.55 -14.20
CA LEU A 380 -20.97 24.46 -14.90
C LEU A 380 -20.16 25.73 -14.60
N SER A 381 -18.88 25.55 -14.26
CA SER A 381 -17.97 26.68 -14.18
C SER A 381 -17.64 27.19 -15.58
N LYS A 382 -17.02 28.38 -15.65
CA LYS A 382 -16.81 29.18 -16.86
C LYS A 382 -16.46 28.33 -18.10
N LYS A 383 -17.11 28.65 -19.23
CA LYS A 383 -16.85 28.08 -20.56
C LYS A 383 -15.36 28.11 -20.90
N ALA A 384 -14.85 27.07 -21.58
CA ALA A 384 -13.48 27.07 -22.09
C ALA A 384 -13.23 28.24 -23.04
N VAL A 385 -12.07 28.89 -22.94
CA VAL A 385 -11.70 30.06 -23.75
C VAL A 385 -10.45 29.77 -24.56
N ILE A 386 -10.49 30.06 -25.87
CA ILE A 386 -9.34 29.91 -26.77
C ILE A 386 -8.49 31.18 -26.70
N SER A 387 -7.21 31.04 -26.40
CA SER A 387 -6.23 32.13 -26.48
C SER A 387 -5.55 32.17 -27.85
N ASN A 388 -5.20 31.02 -28.44
CA ASN A 388 -4.51 31.00 -29.73
C ASN A 388 -4.78 29.73 -30.57
N LEU A 389 -4.58 29.84 -31.89
CA LEU A 389 -4.55 28.75 -32.86
C LEU A 389 -3.35 29.01 -33.78
N GLU A 390 -2.42 28.06 -33.83
CA GLU A 390 -1.17 28.15 -34.57
C GLU A 390 -1.04 26.97 -35.54
N VAL A 391 -0.47 27.25 -36.70
CA VAL A 391 -0.11 26.24 -37.70
C VAL A 391 1.38 26.35 -37.95
N SER A 392 2.09 25.21 -37.88
CA SER A 392 3.54 25.13 -38.03
C SER A 392 3.95 24.00 -38.98
N LEU A 393 5.10 24.15 -39.61
CA LEU A 393 5.77 23.14 -40.45
C LEU A 393 7.14 22.86 -39.85
N ASN A 394 7.43 21.60 -39.51
CA ASN A 394 8.69 21.20 -38.87
C ASN A 394 9.03 22.04 -37.61
N GLY A 395 8.01 22.40 -36.82
CA GLY A 395 8.15 23.20 -35.61
C GLY A 395 8.21 24.71 -35.84
N ASN A 396 8.31 25.19 -37.08
CA ASN A 396 8.33 26.61 -37.41
C ASN A 396 6.93 27.11 -37.76
N LYS A 397 6.48 28.18 -37.10
CA LYS A 397 5.19 28.80 -37.38
C LYS A 397 5.11 29.25 -38.83
N VAL A 398 3.98 28.98 -39.48
CA VAL A 398 3.71 29.41 -40.86
C VAL A 398 3.54 30.94 -40.90
N ALA A 399 4.27 31.58 -41.82
CA ALA A 399 4.14 33.01 -42.11
C ALA A 399 3.04 33.28 -43.15
N ASN A 400 2.44 34.47 -43.09
CA ASN A 400 1.46 34.98 -44.07
C ASN A 400 0.23 34.09 -44.32
N ASN A 401 -0.04 33.12 -43.45
CA ASN A 401 -1.06 32.10 -43.63
C ASN A 401 -0.96 31.36 -44.98
N GLU A 402 0.25 31.16 -45.50
CA GLU A 402 0.48 30.45 -46.75
C GLU A 402 0.99 29.03 -46.50
N LEU A 403 0.31 28.04 -47.09
CA LEU A 403 0.64 26.63 -47.00
C LEU A 403 1.01 26.09 -48.38
N GLN A 404 1.56 24.88 -48.43
CA GLN A 404 1.94 24.19 -49.67
C GLN A 404 1.25 22.83 -49.76
N VAL A 405 0.77 22.48 -50.95
CA VAL A 405 0.22 21.14 -51.22
C VAL A 405 1.26 20.06 -50.92
N GLY A 406 0.83 18.98 -50.27
CA GLY A 406 1.65 17.81 -49.97
C GLY A 406 2.54 17.93 -48.72
N LYS A 407 2.64 19.10 -48.09
CA LYS A 407 3.36 19.29 -46.82
C LYS A 407 2.44 19.02 -45.62
N SER A 408 2.95 18.32 -44.60
CA SER A 408 2.20 18.00 -43.38
C SER A 408 2.41 19.09 -42.32
N TYR A 409 1.32 19.74 -41.93
CA TYR A 409 1.33 20.84 -40.96
C TYR A 409 0.81 20.39 -39.59
N ASN A 410 1.45 20.85 -38.52
CA ASN A 410 0.95 20.72 -37.16
C ASN A 410 0.05 21.91 -36.83
N ILE A 411 -1.16 21.62 -36.37
CA ILE A 411 -2.15 22.60 -35.92
C ILE A 411 -2.23 22.49 -34.41
N LYS A 412 -1.92 23.57 -33.70
CA LYS A 412 -1.90 23.60 -32.23
C LYS A 412 -2.79 24.71 -31.71
N ALA A 413 -3.68 24.37 -30.80
CA ALA A 413 -4.53 25.34 -30.11
C ALA A 413 -4.08 25.53 -28.65
N TYR A 414 -4.36 26.72 -28.13
CA TYR A 414 -4.15 27.09 -26.74
C TYR A 414 -5.49 27.56 -26.20
N ALA A 415 -5.96 26.89 -25.14
CA ALA A 415 -7.21 27.20 -24.49
C ALA A 415 -7.14 26.87 -23.00
N GLU A 416 -7.98 27.54 -22.22
CA GLU A 416 -8.02 27.41 -20.76
C GLU A 416 -9.43 27.08 -20.28
N SER A 417 -9.50 26.22 -19.26
CA SER A 417 -10.71 25.95 -18.47
C SER A 417 -10.31 25.44 -17.08
N LEU A 418 -11.22 25.58 -16.11
CA LEU A 418 -11.02 25.10 -14.74
C LEU A 418 -10.89 23.57 -14.66
N ASN A 419 -11.65 22.81 -15.46
CA ASN A 419 -11.71 21.35 -15.38
C ASN A 419 -11.00 20.63 -16.55
N SER A 420 -10.01 21.29 -17.15
CA SER A 420 -9.33 20.91 -18.40
C SER A 420 -10.17 21.10 -19.67
N VAL A 421 -9.47 21.20 -20.81
CA VAL A 421 -10.07 21.49 -22.12
C VAL A 421 -10.03 20.25 -23.03
N LEU A 422 -11.10 20.03 -23.77
CA LEU A 422 -11.18 19.10 -24.90
C LEU A 422 -11.16 19.89 -26.21
N TYR A 423 -10.45 19.37 -27.21
CA TYR A 423 -10.22 20.00 -28.51
C TYR A 423 -10.72 19.11 -29.66
N GLU A 424 -11.44 19.69 -30.62
CA GLU A 424 -11.86 19.06 -31.88
C GLU A 424 -11.37 19.93 -33.05
N TYR A 425 -10.82 19.31 -34.11
CA TYR A 425 -10.19 20.04 -35.21
C TYR A 425 -10.90 19.81 -36.55
N TRP A 426 -10.97 20.88 -37.33
CA TRP A 426 -11.75 20.95 -38.57
C TRP A 426 -10.99 21.69 -39.67
N ILE A 427 -11.26 21.30 -40.91
CA ILE A 427 -10.79 21.97 -42.13
C ILE A 427 -11.99 22.28 -43.02
N LYS A 428 -12.15 23.52 -43.46
CA LYS A 428 -13.15 23.90 -44.47
C LYS A 428 -12.49 24.13 -45.81
N ASP A 429 -12.87 23.38 -46.85
CA ASP A 429 -12.54 23.73 -48.24
C ASP A 429 -13.51 24.83 -48.70
N LEU A 430 -13.01 26.05 -48.87
CA LEU A 430 -13.86 27.20 -49.24
C LEU A 430 -14.36 27.13 -50.68
N SER A 431 -13.71 26.37 -51.56
CA SER A 431 -14.19 26.18 -52.93
C SER A 431 -15.42 25.28 -53.00
N LYS A 432 -15.54 24.33 -52.05
CA LYS A 432 -16.67 23.39 -51.95
C LYS A 432 -17.68 23.80 -50.88
N ASN A 433 -17.30 24.73 -50.01
CA ASN A 433 -18.05 25.10 -48.81
C ASN A 433 -18.32 23.90 -47.87
N VAL A 434 -17.40 22.93 -47.81
CA VAL A 434 -17.54 21.69 -47.02
C VAL A 434 -16.55 21.69 -45.85
N TRP A 435 -17.05 21.31 -44.66
CA TRP A 435 -16.24 21.05 -43.48
C TRP A 435 -15.88 19.57 -43.38
N THR A 436 -14.61 19.29 -43.10
CA THR A 436 -14.08 17.97 -42.81
C THR A 436 -13.51 17.98 -41.40
N LYS A 437 -13.99 17.07 -40.55
CA LYS A 437 -13.39 16.85 -39.24
C LYS A 437 -12.09 16.08 -39.43
N ILE A 438 -11.01 16.57 -38.85
CA ILE A 438 -9.70 15.89 -38.90
C ILE A 438 -9.32 15.25 -37.55
N ARG A 439 -10.01 15.64 -36.47
CA ARG A 439 -9.83 15.04 -35.14
C ARG A 439 -11.06 15.26 -34.27
N ASP A 440 -11.58 14.21 -33.65
CA ASP A 440 -12.63 14.27 -32.62
C ASP A 440 -12.13 14.88 -31.30
N TYR A 441 -13.07 15.28 -30.44
CA TYR A 441 -12.76 15.82 -29.11
C TYR A 441 -11.81 14.92 -28.32
N SER A 442 -10.65 15.47 -27.94
CA SER A 442 -9.72 14.82 -27.02
C SER A 442 -8.96 15.88 -26.19
N SER A 443 -8.24 15.45 -25.16
CA SER A 443 -7.34 16.34 -24.39
C SER A 443 -6.10 16.82 -25.16
N SER A 444 -5.93 16.38 -26.42
CA SER A 444 -4.79 16.76 -27.25
C SER A 444 -5.05 18.11 -27.88
N ASN A 445 -4.22 19.09 -27.56
CA ASN A 445 -4.28 20.41 -28.15
C ASN A 445 -3.54 20.50 -29.50
N THR A 446 -3.29 19.37 -30.15
CA THR A 446 -2.68 19.32 -31.49
C THR A 446 -3.39 18.35 -32.43
N ALA A 447 -3.36 18.69 -33.72
CA ALA A 447 -3.73 17.83 -34.86
C ALA A 447 -2.74 18.04 -36.02
N THR A 448 -2.77 17.14 -37.01
CA THR A 448 -1.97 17.28 -38.24
C THR A 448 -2.87 17.31 -39.47
N TRP A 449 -2.46 18.07 -40.49
CA TRP A 449 -3.18 18.14 -41.75
C TRP A 449 -2.23 18.34 -42.93
N THR A 450 -2.47 17.59 -44.01
CA THR A 450 -1.74 17.70 -45.28
C THR A 450 -2.74 18.11 -46.38
N PRO A 451 -2.71 19.37 -46.87
CA PRO A 451 -3.55 19.76 -48.00
C PRO A 451 -3.12 19.03 -49.27
N ASN A 452 -4.08 18.50 -50.03
CA ASN A 452 -3.84 17.76 -51.28
C ASN A 452 -4.18 18.59 -52.54
N LYS A 453 -4.71 19.79 -52.36
CA LYS A 453 -5.14 20.70 -53.42
C LYS A 453 -4.88 22.14 -53.00
N SER A 454 -4.53 22.98 -53.95
CA SER A 454 -4.43 24.42 -53.74
C SER A 454 -5.81 25.08 -53.64
N GLY A 455 -5.84 26.21 -52.94
CA GLY A 455 -7.06 26.95 -52.69
C GLY A 455 -7.07 27.60 -51.31
N LYS A 456 -8.22 28.17 -50.95
CA LYS A 456 -8.43 28.78 -49.63
C LYS A 456 -9.10 27.78 -48.69
N TYR A 457 -8.60 27.70 -47.46
CA TYR A 457 -9.11 26.81 -46.43
C TYR A 457 -9.29 27.54 -45.11
N LEU A 458 -10.33 27.20 -44.34
CA LEU A 458 -10.38 27.55 -42.91
C LEU A 458 -9.83 26.40 -42.10
N ILE A 459 -8.81 26.67 -41.28
CA ILE A 459 -8.36 25.76 -40.24
C ILE A 459 -9.06 26.15 -38.94
N GLY A 460 -9.73 25.18 -38.32
CA GLY A 460 -10.59 25.42 -37.18
C GLY A 460 -10.33 24.52 -35.99
N VAL A 461 -10.56 25.08 -34.81
CA VAL A 461 -10.61 24.35 -33.54
C VAL A 461 -11.89 24.70 -32.81
N HIS A 462 -12.58 23.68 -32.28
CA HIS A 462 -13.63 23.82 -31.28
C HIS A 462 -13.07 23.36 -29.95
N VAL A 463 -13.41 24.07 -28.88
CA VAL A 463 -13.02 23.70 -27.52
C VAL A 463 -14.22 23.64 -26.60
N LYS A 464 -14.13 22.78 -25.59
CA LYS A 464 -15.05 22.78 -24.45
C LYS A 464 -14.39 22.33 -23.17
N ASP A 465 -14.93 22.77 -22.05
CA ASP A 465 -14.62 22.19 -20.75
C ASP A 465 -14.95 20.69 -20.78
N LYS A 466 -14.12 19.89 -20.11
CA LYS A 466 -14.26 18.43 -20.05
C LYS A 466 -15.66 17.98 -19.64
N TYR A 467 -16.36 18.77 -18.84
CA TYR A 467 -17.68 18.43 -18.30
C TYR A 467 -18.81 19.26 -18.93
N SER A 468 -18.52 20.07 -19.95
CA SER A 468 -19.55 20.82 -20.68
C SER A 468 -20.52 19.88 -21.41
N ASN A 469 -21.83 20.14 -21.22
CA ASN A 469 -22.90 19.44 -21.92
C ASN A 469 -23.22 20.07 -23.29
N GLU A 470 -22.59 21.22 -23.61
CA GLU A 470 -22.74 21.87 -24.90
C GLU A 470 -21.92 21.15 -25.99
N ARG A 471 -22.29 21.37 -27.25
CA ARG A 471 -21.51 20.86 -28.39
C ARG A 471 -20.09 21.43 -28.39
N LEU A 472 -19.95 22.72 -28.09
CA LEU A 472 -18.70 23.45 -27.94
C LEU A 472 -18.92 24.66 -27.02
N ASP A 473 -17.87 25.08 -26.31
CA ASP A 473 -17.88 26.29 -25.50
C ASP A 473 -17.37 27.50 -26.29
N ASN A 474 -16.35 27.29 -27.13
CA ASN A 474 -15.72 28.32 -27.95
C ASN A 474 -15.12 27.71 -29.24
N HIS A 475 -14.90 28.52 -30.28
CA HIS A 475 -14.26 28.11 -31.53
C HIS A 475 -13.38 29.22 -32.11
N LYS A 476 -12.38 28.83 -32.90
CA LYS A 476 -11.54 29.76 -33.66
C LYS A 476 -11.27 29.19 -35.06
N TYR A 477 -11.44 30.03 -36.08
CA TYR A 477 -11.16 29.71 -37.47
C TYR A 477 -10.17 30.72 -38.06
N VAL A 478 -9.19 30.23 -38.81
CA VAL A 478 -8.20 31.06 -39.49
C VAL A 478 -8.12 30.63 -40.95
N GLU A 479 -8.20 31.61 -41.87
CA GLU A 479 -8.04 31.36 -43.31
C GLU A 479 -6.56 31.19 -43.67
N TYR A 480 -6.28 30.14 -44.44
CA TYR A 480 -4.99 29.86 -45.05
C TYR A 480 -5.14 29.72 -46.56
N VAL A 481 -4.12 30.18 -47.30
CA VAL A 481 -4.01 29.98 -48.75
C VAL A 481 -3.01 28.86 -49.01
N VAL A 482 -3.47 27.73 -49.54
CA VAL A 482 -2.62 26.64 -49.99
C VAL A 482 -2.16 26.92 -51.42
N LYS A 483 -0.85 27.07 -51.60
CA LYS A 483 -0.16 27.25 -52.89
C LYS A 483 0.32 25.90 -53.45
N GLY A 484 0.50 25.84 -54.77
CA GLY A 484 0.96 24.64 -55.49
C GLY A 484 -0.08 24.08 -56.48
N GLY A 485 0.30 23.04 -57.23
CA GLY A 485 -0.60 22.28 -58.11
C GLY A 485 -1.34 21.15 -57.36
N LEU A 486 -2.17 20.37 -58.07
CA LEU A 486 -2.72 19.12 -57.54
C LEU A 486 -1.58 18.15 -57.19
N MET A 487 -1.68 17.48 -56.04
CA MET A 487 -0.71 16.47 -55.62
C MET A 487 -0.65 15.35 -56.68
N LYS A 488 0.51 15.19 -57.31
CA LYS A 488 0.74 14.18 -58.36
C LYS A 488 0.77 12.77 -57.77
N THR A 489 0.07 11.83 -58.39
CA THR A 489 0.03 10.42 -58.01
C THR A 489 0.99 9.61 -58.86
N ILE A 490 1.96 8.95 -58.23
CA ILE A 490 2.93 8.08 -58.90
C ILE A 490 2.69 6.65 -58.45
N VAL A 491 2.54 5.74 -59.40
CA VAL A 491 2.44 4.32 -59.13
C VAL A 491 3.78 3.66 -59.41
N LEU A 492 4.34 3.05 -58.39
CA LEU A 492 5.60 2.34 -58.47
C LEU A 492 5.34 0.84 -58.45
N ASP A 493 5.95 0.15 -59.41
CA ASP A 493 5.81 -1.27 -59.60
C ASP A 493 7.15 -1.95 -59.40
N ALA A 494 7.26 -2.78 -58.37
CA ALA A 494 8.41 -3.66 -58.22
C ALA A 494 8.16 -4.92 -59.07
N GLY A 495 8.99 -5.14 -60.08
CA GLY A 495 8.91 -6.28 -60.98
C GLY A 495 8.82 -7.62 -60.24
N HIS A 496 8.15 -8.60 -60.85
CA HIS A 496 7.99 -9.96 -60.31
C HIS A 496 7.34 -9.99 -58.91
N GLY A 497 7.53 -11.08 -58.15
CA GLY A 497 7.07 -11.25 -56.77
C GLY A 497 6.27 -12.53 -56.52
N GLY A 498 6.34 -13.03 -55.30
CA GLY A 498 5.68 -14.27 -54.89
C GLY A 498 6.41 -15.48 -55.48
N ARG A 499 5.69 -16.31 -56.26
CA ARG A 499 6.29 -17.49 -56.93
C ARG A 499 7.16 -17.14 -58.14
N ASP A 500 7.00 -15.94 -58.69
CA ASP A 500 7.87 -15.44 -59.75
C ASP A 500 9.00 -14.65 -59.10
N SER A 501 10.21 -15.21 -59.08
CA SER A 501 11.38 -14.57 -58.50
C SER A 501 12.04 -13.55 -59.42
N GLY A 502 11.64 -13.50 -60.70
CA GLY A 502 12.44 -12.93 -61.77
C GLY A 502 13.77 -13.67 -61.94
N ALA A 503 14.75 -12.97 -62.52
CA ALA A 503 16.09 -13.51 -62.73
C ALA A 503 16.75 -13.94 -61.41
N VAL A 504 17.59 -14.97 -61.49
CA VAL A 504 18.31 -15.54 -60.33
C VAL A 504 19.81 -15.50 -60.61
N SER A 505 20.56 -14.91 -59.70
CA SER A 505 22.00 -14.79 -59.86
C SER A 505 22.73 -16.11 -59.58
N SER A 506 24.01 -16.16 -59.96
CA SER A 506 24.85 -17.34 -59.79
C SER A 506 24.99 -17.76 -58.31
N GLN A 507 25.38 -19.02 -58.09
CA GLN A 507 25.68 -19.51 -56.74
C GLN A 507 26.84 -18.73 -56.07
N ALA A 508 27.78 -18.19 -56.85
CA ALA A 508 28.92 -17.42 -56.36
C ALA A 508 28.56 -16.06 -55.73
N THR A 509 27.32 -15.60 -55.94
CA THR A 509 26.76 -14.38 -55.33
C THR A 509 25.77 -14.68 -54.22
N GLY A 510 25.59 -15.97 -53.87
CA GLY A 510 24.63 -16.40 -52.86
C GLY A 510 23.20 -16.56 -53.38
N LYS A 511 23.01 -16.69 -54.71
CA LYS A 511 21.70 -16.93 -55.34
C LYS A 511 20.65 -15.87 -54.99
N LEU A 512 20.92 -14.64 -55.42
CA LEU A 512 20.07 -13.49 -55.23
C LEU A 512 18.94 -13.48 -56.27
N TYR A 513 17.79 -12.94 -55.87
CA TYR A 513 16.57 -12.92 -56.68
C TYR A 513 16.23 -11.48 -57.08
N GLU A 514 15.91 -11.26 -58.35
CA GLU A 514 15.51 -9.97 -58.90
C GLU A 514 14.39 -9.33 -58.08
N ALA A 515 13.30 -10.07 -57.82
CA ALA A 515 12.13 -9.58 -57.10
C ALA A 515 12.47 -8.94 -55.73
N ASN A 516 13.51 -9.45 -55.06
CA ASN A 516 13.98 -8.95 -53.77
C ASN A 516 14.79 -7.65 -53.91
N ILE A 517 15.63 -7.58 -54.94
CA ILE A 517 16.47 -6.42 -55.25
C ILE A 517 15.58 -5.24 -55.64
N VAL A 518 14.68 -5.45 -56.61
CA VAL A 518 13.84 -4.39 -57.15
C VAL A 518 12.80 -3.90 -56.14
N GLN A 519 12.32 -4.77 -55.23
CA GLN A 519 11.47 -4.34 -54.12
C GLN A 519 12.17 -3.30 -53.24
N LYS A 520 13.42 -3.54 -52.85
CA LYS A 520 14.18 -2.61 -51.99
C LYS A 520 14.40 -1.27 -52.67
N ILE A 521 14.79 -1.27 -53.95
CA ILE A 521 14.97 -0.05 -54.74
C ILE A 521 13.65 0.72 -54.86
N THR A 522 12.55 0.03 -55.15
CA THR A 522 11.22 0.62 -55.31
C THR A 522 10.74 1.33 -54.04
N ILE A 523 10.90 0.71 -52.87
CA ILE A 523 10.54 1.32 -51.58
C ILE A 523 11.40 2.56 -51.29
N LYS A 524 12.71 2.51 -51.57
CA LYS A 524 13.61 3.65 -51.39
C LYS A 524 13.20 4.83 -52.27
N LEU A 525 12.92 4.57 -53.55
CA LEU A 525 12.41 5.60 -54.48
C LEU A 525 11.09 6.19 -53.99
N GLY A 526 10.15 5.35 -53.59
CA GLY A 526 8.85 5.81 -53.11
C GLY A 526 8.95 6.64 -51.82
N ASN A 527 9.90 6.35 -50.94
CA ASN A 527 10.17 7.18 -49.76
C ASN A 527 10.69 8.58 -50.13
N LEU A 528 11.61 8.68 -51.10
CA LEU A 528 12.09 9.97 -51.61
C LEU A 528 10.96 10.80 -52.22
N LEU A 529 10.11 10.17 -53.02
CA LEU A 529 8.96 10.82 -53.65
C LEU A 529 7.91 11.26 -52.61
N LYS A 530 7.56 10.40 -51.64
CA LYS A 530 6.65 10.76 -50.53
C LYS A 530 7.17 11.96 -49.73
N ALA A 531 8.48 12.01 -49.46
CA ALA A 531 9.09 13.13 -48.73
C ALA A 531 8.97 14.48 -49.48
N GLN A 532 8.85 14.45 -50.81
CA GLN A 532 8.60 15.65 -51.61
C GLN A 532 7.12 16.01 -51.77
N GLY A 533 6.21 15.21 -51.21
CA GLY A 533 4.78 15.46 -51.29
C GLY A 533 4.11 14.85 -52.51
N TYR A 534 4.72 13.86 -53.18
CA TYR A 534 4.02 13.03 -54.16
C TYR A 534 3.13 12.00 -53.45
N ASN A 535 1.97 11.70 -54.02
CA ASN A 535 1.17 10.56 -53.62
C ASN A 535 1.72 9.29 -54.26
N VAL A 536 2.45 8.47 -53.50
CA VAL A 536 3.04 7.24 -54.02
C VAL A 536 2.19 6.04 -53.66
N ILE A 537 1.75 5.31 -54.67
CA ILE A 537 1.02 4.05 -54.56
C ILE A 537 1.94 2.95 -55.08
N TYR A 538 2.06 1.85 -54.34
CA TYR A 538 2.81 0.69 -54.82
C TYR A 538 1.84 -0.34 -55.40
N THR A 539 2.20 -1.02 -56.49
CA THR A 539 1.47 -2.22 -56.93
C THR A 539 1.56 -3.33 -55.86
N ARG A 540 2.68 -3.37 -55.12
CA ARG A 540 2.91 -4.20 -53.94
C ARG A 540 3.83 -3.51 -52.92
N GLU A 541 3.47 -3.51 -51.64
CA GLU A 541 4.32 -2.93 -50.58
C GLU A 541 5.37 -3.91 -50.03
N HIS A 542 5.14 -5.21 -50.18
CA HIS A 542 6.04 -6.30 -49.79
C HIS A 542 5.88 -7.49 -50.74
N ILE A 543 6.76 -8.49 -50.63
CA ILE A 543 6.64 -9.76 -51.37
C ILE A 543 5.67 -10.65 -50.59
N ASP A 544 4.52 -10.97 -51.18
CA ASP A 544 3.56 -11.92 -50.63
C ASP A 544 3.83 -13.33 -51.19
N LEU A 545 4.16 -14.29 -50.31
CA LEU A 545 4.44 -15.68 -50.66
C LEU A 545 3.20 -16.60 -50.57
N TYR A 546 2.10 -16.12 -49.98
CA TYR A 546 1.01 -16.97 -49.50
C TYR A 546 -0.36 -16.66 -50.13
N ASN A 547 -0.69 -15.39 -50.44
CA ASN A 547 -1.97 -15.07 -51.09
C ASN A 547 -1.84 -15.15 -52.62
N TYR A 548 -2.66 -16.00 -53.22
CA TYR A 548 -2.61 -16.30 -54.65
C TYR A 548 -4.02 -16.39 -55.27
N PRO A 549 -4.29 -15.75 -56.43
CA PRO A 549 -3.41 -14.83 -57.17
C PRO A 549 -3.42 -13.42 -56.56
N SER A 550 -2.24 -12.80 -56.49
CA SER A 550 -2.07 -11.39 -56.09
C SER A 550 -1.69 -10.54 -57.31
N VAL A 551 -1.79 -9.21 -57.17
CA VAL A 551 -1.37 -8.20 -58.17
C VAL A 551 0.05 -8.46 -58.71
N THR A 552 0.87 -9.24 -58.00
CA THR A 552 2.25 -9.55 -58.39
C THR A 552 2.39 -10.55 -59.53
N GLN A 553 1.35 -11.24 -59.97
CA GLN A 553 1.48 -12.24 -61.06
C GLN A 553 0.78 -11.86 -62.35
N ASN A 554 -0.15 -10.90 -62.29
CA ASN A 554 -0.88 -10.46 -63.45
C ASN A 554 -0.44 -9.05 -63.85
N LEU A 555 0.13 -8.92 -65.05
CA LEU A 555 0.57 -7.62 -65.58
C LEU A 555 -0.60 -6.64 -65.78
N GLU A 556 -1.81 -7.14 -66.02
CA GLU A 556 -3.03 -6.34 -66.08
C GLU A 556 -3.41 -5.76 -64.73
N ASP A 557 -3.30 -6.54 -63.65
CA ASP A 557 -3.63 -6.07 -62.30
C ASP A 557 -2.70 -4.93 -61.87
N ARG A 558 -1.40 -5.02 -62.17
CA ARG A 558 -0.42 -3.96 -61.92
C ARG A 558 -0.84 -2.64 -62.57
N ILE A 559 -1.35 -2.72 -63.80
CA ILE A 559 -1.83 -1.56 -64.55
C ILE A 559 -3.21 -1.09 -64.09
N ASN A 560 -4.08 -2.00 -63.64
CA ASN A 560 -5.36 -1.64 -63.05
C ASN A 560 -5.20 -0.82 -61.76
N VAL A 561 -4.15 -1.07 -60.96
CA VAL A 561 -3.79 -0.19 -59.83
C VAL A 561 -3.57 1.24 -60.32
N ALA A 562 -2.81 1.44 -61.39
CA ALA A 562 -2.50 2.77 -61.89
C ALA A 562 -3.68 3.45 -62.58
N ASN A 563 -4.36 2.74 -63.47
CA ASN A 563 -5.49 3.26 -64.24
C ASN A 563 -6.67 3.63 -63.33
N SER A 564 -7.01 2.78 -62.36
CA SER A 564 -8.13 3.06 -61.43
C SER A 564 -7.87 4.25 -60.51
N ARG A 565 -6.59 4.58 -60.25
CA ARG A 565 -6.17 5.72 -59.44
C ARG A 565 -5.92 6.99 -60.26
N LYS A 566 -6.06 6.91 -61.59
CA LYS A 566 -5.74 7.99 -62.53
C LYS A 566 -4.36 8.57 -62.23
N ALA A 567 -3.37 7.68 -62.07
CA ALA A 567 -2.01 8.08 -61.74
C ALA A 567 -1.44 9.05 -62.79
N ASP A 568 -0.58 9.96 -62.37
CA ASP A 568 0.16 10.87 -63.24
C ASP A 568 1.42 10.23 -63.84
N LEU A 569 1.90 9.12 -63.25
CA LEU A 569 3.05 8.34 -63.72
C LEU A 569 2.96 6.89 -63.23
N PHE A 570 3.33 5.93 -64.08
CA PHE A 570 3.62 4.55 -63.73
C PHE A 570 5.11 4.25 -63.99
N MET A 571 5.80 3.60 -63.05
CA MET A 571 7.19 3.19 -63.22
C MET A 571 7.39 1.78 -62.69
N SER A 572 7.77 0.86 -63.56
CA SER A 572 8.15 -0.51 -63.22
C SER A 572 9.66 -0.65 -63.10
N ILE A 573 10.14 -1.25 -62.02
CA ILE A 573 11.56 -1.41 -61.70
C ILE A 573 11.93 -2.88 -61.82
N HIS A 574 12.91 -3.15 -62.67
CA HIS A 574 13.44 -4.47 -63.01
C HIS A 574 14.97 -4.51 -62.94
N ALA A 575 15.54 -5.71 -63.03
CA ALA A 575 16.96 -5.89 -63.26
C ALA A 575 17.18 -7.06 -64.25
N ASP A 576 17.79 -6.72 -65.39
CA ASP A 576 17.92 -7.54 -66.59
C ASP A 576 18.72 -8.83 -66.35
N SER A 577 18.66 -9.74 -67.32
CA SER A 577 19.44 -10.96 -67.35
C SER A 577 19.73 -11.38 -68.79
N PHE A 578 20.95 -11.84 -69.03
CA PHE A 578 21.37 -12.33 -70.33
C PHE A 578 22.34 -13.51 -70.20
N ASP A 579 22.38 -14.39 -71.21
CA ASP A 579 23.22 -15.59 -71.22
C ASP A 579 24.72 -15.26 -71.12
N VAL A 580 25.13 -14.14 -71.71
CA VAL A 580 26.50 -13.63 -71.60
C VAL A 580 26.65 -12.88 -70.28
N SER A 581 27.34 -13.48 -69.31
CA SER A 581 27.50 -12.95 -67.93
C SER A 581 28.29 -11.64 -67.83
N SER A 582 28.95 -11.20 -68.90
CA SER A 582 29.61 -9.89 -68.98
C SER A 582 28.68 -8.75 -69.38
N ALA A 583 27.44 -9.04 -69.82
CA ALA A 583 26.41 -8.04 -70.07
C ALA A 583 26.21 -7.18 -68.82
N ASN A 584 26.17 -5.86 -69.00
CA ASN A 584 26.04 -4.92 -67.90
C ASN A 584 25.36 -3.62 -68.34
N GLY A 585 24.94 -2.81 -67.38
CA GLY A 585 24.44 -1.45 -67.62
C GLY A 585 22.92 -1.30 -67.47
N TYR A 586 22.42 -0.16 -67.92
CA TYR A 586 21.04 0.30 -67.67
C TYR A 586 20.29 0.52 -68.98
N SER A 587 19.02 0.14 -69.02
CA SER A 587 18.09 0.47 -70.10
C SER A 587 16.74 0.93 -69.54
N ALA A 588 15.96 1.60 -70.38
CA ALA A 588 14.58 1.92 -70.07
C ALA A 588 13.67 1.66 -71.27
N HIS A 589 12.52 1.05 -71.00
CA HIS A 589 11.56 0.61 -71.99
C HIS A 589 10.29 1.45 -71.89
N TYR A 590 9.78 1.87 -73.04
CA TYR A 590 8.52 2.59 -73.17
C TYR A 590 7.65 1.96 -74.27
N SER A 591 6.50 2.56 -74.54
CA SER A 591 5.73 2.25 -75.74
C SER A 591 5.14 3.52 -76.34
N SER A 592 5.35 3.73 -77.64
CA SER A 592 4.69 4.78 -78.41
C SER A 592 3.21 4.46 -78.63
N TYR A 593 2.89 3.18 -78.79
CA TYR A 593 1.55 2.66 -79.01
C TYR A 593 0.78 2.43 -77.71
N ARG A 594 -0.46 2.95 -77.62
CA ARG A 594 -1.34 2.77 -76.45
C ARG A 594 -2.78 2.47 -76.88
N PRO A 595 -3.21 1.19 -76.89
CA PRO A 595 -4.46 0.75 -77.50
C PRO A 595 -5.73 1.43 -76.97
N LYS A 596 -5.67 1.95 -75.74
CA LYS A 596 -6.80 2.56 -75.01
C LYS A 596 -6.80 4.10 -75.07
N LEU A 597 -5.81 4.74 -75.70
CA LEU A 597 -5.70 6.20 -75.76
C LEU A 597 -5.66 6.73 -77.18
N ASP A 598 -4.77 6.21 -78.02
CA ASP A 598 -4.58 6.67 -79.40
C ASP A 598 -4.19 5.50 -80.29
N ASN A 599 -4.86 5.43 -81.44
CA ASN A 599 -4.73 4.38 -82.45
C ASN A 599 -4.69 4.97 -83.87
N SER A 600 -4.43 6.27 -84.01
CA SER A 600 -4.61 6.99 -85.28
C SER A 600 -3.43 6.88 -86.26
N GLY A 601 -2.22 6.62 -85.78
CA GLY A 601 -0.97 6.57 -86.57
C GLY A 601 -0.25 5.23 -86.57
N ILE A 602 -0.95 4.12 -86.35
CA ILE A 602 -0.35 2.80 -86.10
C ILE A 602 0.39 2.24 -87.33
N TYR A 603 1.58 1.68 -87.11
CA TYR A 603 2.26 0.77 -88.03
C TYR A 603 3.03 -0.30 -87.27
N GLU A 604 3.39 -1.40 -87.92
CA GLU A 604 4.14 -2.50 -87.30
C GLU A 604 5.48 -2.71 -88.03
N GLU A 605 6.55 -2.91 -87.26
CA GLU A 605 7.89 -3.20 -87.73
C GLU A 605 8.56 -4.12 -86.70
N ASP A 606 9.13 -5.24 -87.15
CA ASP A 606 9.79 -6.26 -86.31
C ASP A 606 8.96 -6.70 -85.08
N ASP A 607 7.68 -7.01 -85.30
CA ASP A 607 6.71 -7.41 -84.26
C ASP A 607 6.44 -6.34 -83.16
N ILE A 608 6.91 -5.10 -83.37
CA ILE A 608 6.60 -3.95 -82.54
C ILE A 608 5.60 -3.05 -83.27
N THR A 609 4.47 -2.79 -82.61
CA THR A 609 3.48 -1.80 -83.02
C THR A 609 3.92 -0.41 -82.55
N TYR A 610 4.11 0.50 -83.48
CA TYR A 610 4.46 1.89 -83.24
C TYR A 610 3.28 2.81 -83.53
N ASP A 611 3.31 4.03 -83.00
CA ASP A 611 2.39 5.10 -83.37
C ASP A 611 3.15 6.31 -83.91
N ARG A 612 2.83 6.76 -85.13
CA ARG A 612 3.40 7.96 -85.76
C ARG A 612 2.90 9.26 -85.13
N THR A 613 1.76 9.22 -84.45
CA THR A 613 1.14 10.35 -83.77
C THR A 613 0.95 10.03 -82.29
N PRO A 614 2.02 9.70 -81.55
CA PRO A 614 1.90 9.21 -80.18
C PRO A 614 1.26 10.26 -79.27
N CYS A 615 0.33 9.81 -78.42
CA CYS A 615 -0.30 10.68 -77.43
C CYS A 615 0.73 11.29 -76.43
N ASP A 616 0.33 12.37 -75.74
CA ASP A 616 1.17 13.06 -74.75
C ASP A 616 1.78 12.12 -73.69
N ALA A 617 1.00 11.13 -73.23
CA ALA A 617 1.48 10.13 -72.28
C ALA A 617 2.66 9.30 -72.84
N ALA A 618 2.58 8.90 -74.11
CA ALA A 618 3.62 8.14 -74.79
C ALA A 618 4.88 9.00 -75.06
N LEU A 619 4.70 10.26 -75.46
CA LEU A 619 5.81 11.21 -75.62
C LEU A 619 6.55 11.43 -74.30
N LYS A 620 5.82 11.62 -73.20
CA LYS A 620 6.41 11.76 -71.85
C LYS A 620 7.10 10.49 -71.36
N SER A 621 6.58 9.30 -71.70
CA SER A 621 7.30 8.05 -71.44
C SER A 621 8.67 8.01 -72.10
N LYS A 622 8.75 8.38 -73.39
CA LYS A 622 10.01 8.42 -74.12
C LYS A 622 11.01 9.39 -73.49
N VAL A 623 10.55 10.59 -73.13
CA VAL A 623 11.36 11.60 -72.42
C VAL A 623 11.86 11.07 -71.08
N LEU A 624 10.98 10.48 -70.27
CA LEU A 624 11.34 9.93 -68.97
C LEU A 624 12.36 8.80 -69.09
N SER A 625 12.16 7.87 -70.02
CA SER A 625 13.12 6.78 -70.29
C SER A 625 14.50 7.35 -70.60
N GLN A 626 14.59 8.42 -71.41
CA GLN A 626 15.86 9.05 -71.75
C GLN A 626 16.51 9.72 -70.52
N LEU A 627 15.72 10.42 -69.71
CA LEU A 627 16.19 11.03 -68.47
C LEU A 627 16.75 9.99 -67.51
N ILE A 628 16.07 8.84 -67.38
CA ILE A 628 16.49 7.75 -66.49
C ILE A 628 17.85 7.20 -66.88
N VAL A 629 18.04 6.78 -68.14
CA VAL A 629 19.33 6.19 -68.56
C VAL A 629 20.47 7.20 -68.49
N ASN A 630 20.21 8.48 -68.77
CA ASN A 630 21.20 9.55 -68.63
C ASN A 630 21.60 9.78 -67.17
N GLU A 631 20.64 9.81 -66.23
CA GLU A 631 20.92 9.94 -64.79
C GLU A 631 21.70 8.74 -64.25
N MET A 632 21.31 7.53 -64.67
CA MET A 632 21.89 6.27 -64.22
C MET A 632 23.32 6.05 -64.75
N SER A 633 23.65 6.58 -65.93
CA SER A 633 24.99 6.48 -66.54
C SER A 633 26.12 6.94 -65.62
N SER A 634 25.85 7.89 -64.70
CA SER A 634 26.86 8.38 -63.77
C SER A 634 27.22 7.37 -62.66
N LEU A 635 26.56 6.21 -62.59
CA LEU A 635 26.82 5.15 -61.62
C LEU A 635 27.86 4.12 -62.11
N GLY A 636 28.36 4.27 -63.34
CA GLY A 636 29.50 3.53 -63.88
C GLY A 636 29.17 2.24 -64.64
N GLY A 637 27.90 1.90 -64.83
CA GLY A 637 27.45 0.87 -65.78
C GLY A 637 27.26 1.41 -67.21
N SER A 638 27.19 0.52 -68.19
CA SER A 638 26.95 0.90 -69.60
C SER A 638 25.59 1.58 -69.79
N ASN A 639 25.53 2.66 -70.58
CA ASN A 639 24.25 3.23 -71.02
C ASN A 639 23.76 2.44 -72.25
N ARG A 640 22.73 1.61 -72.07
CA ARG A 640 22.15 0.77 -73.14
C ARG A 640 21.01 1.46 -73.88
N GLY A 641 20.73 2.72 -73.56
CA GLY A 641 19.71 3.52 -74.24
C GLY A 641 18.28 3.14 -73.88
N ILE A 642 17.36 3.62 -74.72
CA ILE A 642 15.92 3.43 -74.54
C ILE A 642 15.35 2.64 -75.70
N SER A 643 14.31 1.84 -75.43
CA SER A 643 13.66 1.06 -76.47
C SER A 643 12.15 1.13 -76.38
N ASP A 644 11.50 1.17 -77.54
CA ASP A 644 10.06 0.95 -77.68
C ASP A 644 9.84 -0.56 -77.81
N HIS A 645 9.30 -1.20 -76.77
CA HIS A 645 9.23 -2.67 -76.67
C HIS A 645 7.81 -3.20 -76.48
N ASN A 646 6.78 -2.34 -76.50
CA ASN A 646 5.38 -2.74 -76.30
C ASN A 646 5.09 -3.65 -75.10
N LEU A 647 5.92 -3.58 -74.05
CA LEU A 647 5.75 -4.37 -72.83
C LEU A 647 4.35 -4.12 -72.26
N TYR A 648 3.70 -5.17 -71.75
CA TYR A 648 2.29 -5.08 -71.34
C TYR A 648 2.05 -3.89 -70.38
N VAL A 649 2.95 -3.70 -69.42
CA VAL A 649 2.86 -2.66 -68.39
C VAL A 649 3.14 -1.25 -68.92
N THR A 650 3.89 -1.10 -70.01
CA THR A 650 4.14 0.21 -70.62
C THR A 650 3.02 0.57 -71.60
N LYS A 651 2.62 -0.37 -72.47
CA LYS A 651 1.61 -0.20 -73.52
C LYS A 651 0.18 0.01 -72.99
N ASN A 652 -0.23 -0.68 -71.92
CA ASN A 652 -1.63 -0.64 -71.43
C ASN A 652 -1.93 0.45 -70.38
N ALA A 653 -0.92 1.22 -69.97
CA ALA A 653 -1.09 2.33 -69.05
C ALA A 653 -1.81 3.52 -69.71
N LEU A 654 -2.63 4.25 -68.94
CA LEU A 654 -3.34 5.46 -69.43
C LEU A 654 -2.63 6.78 -69.08
N MET A 655 -1.42 6.69 -68.54
CA MET A 655 -0.55 7.79 -68.13
C MET A 655 0.88 7.49 -68.59
N PRO A 656 1.83 8.46 -68.53
CA PRO A 656 3.24 8.16 -68.76
C PRO A 656 3.67 6.92 -67.98
N SER A 657 4.31 5.98 -68.67
CA SER A 657 4.70 4.67 -68.15
C SER A 657 6.07 4.27 -68.67
N VAL A 658 6.93 3.75 -67.79
CA VAL A 658 8.26 3.24 -68.15
C VAL A 658 8.55 1.96 -67.37
N LEU A 659 9.35 1.07 -67.97
CA LEU A 659 9.99 -0.04 -67.27
C LEU A 659 11.50 0.20 -67.29
N VAL A 660 12.15 0.08 -66.14
CA VAL A 660 13.58 0.41 -65.99
C VAL A 660 14.35 -0.84 -65.63
N GLU A 661 15.39 -1.14 -66.40
CA GLU A 661 16.38 -2.16 -66.06
C GLU A 661 17.55 -1.51 -65.33
N THR A 662 17.69 -1.84 -64.05
CA THR A 662 18.63 -1.16 -63.14
C THR A 662 20.06 -1.73 -63.15
N GLY A 663 20.29 -2.79 -63.91
CA GLY A 663 21.55 -3.56 -64.00
C GLY A 663 21.24 -5.03 -64.28
N PHE A 664 22.27 -5.88 -64.41
CA PHE A 664 22.12 -7.30 -64.74
C PHE A 664 22.25 -8.21 -63.52
N VAL A 665 21.24 -9.03 -63.26
CA VAL A 665 21.25 -10.08 -62.23
C VAL A 665 22.20 -11.23 -62.62
N SER A 666 22.35 -11.52 -63.91
CA SER A 666 23.28 -12.53 -64.42
C SER A 666 24.75 -12.10 -64.37
N ASN A 667 25.02 -10.81 -64.16
CA ASN A 667 26.36 -10.29 -63.98
C ASN A 667 26.75 -10.23 -62.50
N ASP A 668 27.68 -11.09 -62.13
CA ASP A 668 28.17 -11.27 -60.76
C ASP A 668 28.71 -9.98 -60.10
N THR A 669 29.22 -9.04 -60.90
CA THR A 669 29.71 -7.75 -60.40
C THR A 669 28.57 -6.78 -60.17
N GLU A 670 27.61 -6.70 -61.10
CA GLU A 670 26.46 -5.80 -60.97
C GLU A 670 25.50 -6.26 -59.89
N VAL A 671 25.18 -7.55 -59.80
CA VAL A 671 24.23 -8.05 -58.80
C VAL A 671 24.73 -7.85 -57.36
N ARG A 672 26.05 -7.92 -57.13
CA ARG A 672 26.66 -7.57 -55.83
C ARG A 672 26.45 -6.11 -55.49
N LYS A 673 26.58 -5.20 -56.47
CA LYS A 673 26.27 -3.77 -56.27
C LYS A 673 24.77 -3.58 -56.04
N LEU A 674 23.91 -4.16 -56.88
CA LEU A 674 22.46 -4.08 -56.78
C LEU A 674 21.93 -4.58 -55.43
N ASN A 675 22.59 -5.55 -54.79
CA ASN A 675 22.22 -6.01 -53.46
C ASN A 675 22.71 -5.11 -52.31
N SER A 676 23.63 -4.17 -52.58
CA SER A 676 24.16 -3.25 -51.57
C SER A 676 23.21 -2.08 -51.30
N ASP A 677 23.02 -1.74 -50.02
CA ASP A 677 22.10 -0.66 -49.62
C ASP A 677 22.51 0.70 -50.21
N SER A 678 23.81 1.00 -50.21
CA SER A 678 24.37 2.25 -50.74
C SER A 678 24.04 2.43 -52.22
N TYR A 679 24.23 1.40 -53.04
CA TYR A 679 23.96 1.48 -54.47
C TYR A 679 22.45 1.53 -54.76
N GLN A 680 21.63 0.82 -53.99
CA GLN A 680 20.17 0.95 -54.07
C GLN A 680 19.68 2.37 -53.77
N ASN A 681 20.29 3.05 -52.78
CA ASN A 681 19.98 4.47 -52.49
C ASN A 681 20.42 5.38 -53.65
N GLN A 682 21.57 5.12 -54.26
CA GLN A 682 22.04 5.88 -55.44
C GLN A 682 21.08 5.71 -56.62
N ILE A 683 20.66 4.48 -56.94
CA ILE A 683 19.68 4.20 -57.99
C ILE A 683 18.36 4.93 -57.69
N ALA A 684 17.82 4.79 -56.48
CA ALA A 684 16.59 5.46 -56.08
C ALA A 684 16.70 6.99 -56.25
N GLN A 685 17.85 7.58 -55.90
CA GLN A 685 18.10 9.01 -56.09
C GLN A 685 18.14 9.41 -57.57
N LYS A 686 18.74 8.59 -58.45
CA LYS A 686 18.78 8.84 -59.90
C LYS A 686 17.40 8.77 -60.54
N LEU A 687 16.60 7.76 -60.17
CA LEU A 687 15.22 7.64 -60.62
C LEU A 687 14.36 8.82 -60.14
N TYR A 688 14.52 9.23 -58.88
CA TYR A 688 13.87 10.42 -58.33
C TYR A 688 14.23 11.71 -59.11
N ASN A 689 15.50 11.90 -59.46
CA ASN A 689 15.93 13.06 -60.26
C ASN A 689 15.26 13.07 -61.64
N ALA A 690 15.15 11.92 -62.30
CA ALA A 690 14.49 11.81 -63.61
C ALA A 690 12.99 12.14 -63.51
N VAL A 691 12.29 11.63 -62.50
CA VAL A 691 10.86 11.91 -62.26
C VAL A 691 10.61 13.39 -61.98
N THR A 692 11.43 14.00 -61.12
CA THR A 692 11.29 15.43 -60.80
C THR A 692 11.56 16.34 -62.00
N LYS A 693 12.54 15.99 -62.84
CA LYS A 693 12.77 16.67 -64.12
C LYS A 693 11.58 16.55 -65.06
N LEU A 694 10.99 15.36 -65.20
CA LEU A 694 9.80 15.16 -66.05
C LEU A 694 8.65 16.08 -65.64
N PHE A 695 8.35 16.18 -64.34
CA PHE A 695 7.26 17.03 -63.85
C PHE A 695 7.58 18.52 -63.79
N SER A 696 8.80 18.91 -64.16
CA SER A 696 9.21 20.31 -64.28
C SER A 696 9.23 20.81 -65.73
N ILE A 697 9.04 19.91 -66.70
CA ILE A 697 8.84 20.19 -68.13
C ILE A 697 7.34 20.37 -68.37
#